data_AF-D0NGC2-F1
#
_entry.id   AF-D0NGC2-F1
#
_cell.length_a   1.000
_cell.length_b   1.000
_cell.length_c   1.000
_cell.angle_alpha   90.00
_cell.angle_beta   90.00
_cell.angle_gamma   90.00
#
_symmetry.space_group_name_H-M   'P 1'
#
loop_
_entity.id
_entity.type
_entity.pdbx_description
1 polymer ?
#
loop_
_entity_poly.entity_id
_entity_poly.type
_entity_poly.pdbx_seq_one_letter_code
_entity_poly.pdbx_strand_id
1 'polypeptide(L)'
;MQEVQDLTGDADDAVEGEEAEPDMRLESEEYRTWKKNTPFLYDLVITHSLDWPSLTVQWLSGSTNNTSDFCEYELLLGTNTSGAEQNKVMKAKVWLPLDDACKLNEETQELGDYNNAIERKVTTSLSFSHEGEVNRARCMPSDNLFVATKTPSAEVHVFDISKIKTDAGESIEPTHRLLGHTKEGFGLCWDPHQTHHLISGSNDAIICEWDISKAGTTVEPLNKYTGHTDVIEDVAWHWHHPKIIGSVGDDKKLLIWDLRSESHDKPAATVFAHSAEVNCLAFSPSNEYLVATGSSDKQINLWDLRNLKTKLHSLEGHTDEVYQIQWSPHHDGVLGSCSADCRVLIWDLTKIGEEQAAEDAKDGPPELLFIHAGHTASVVDFSWHPNEPWVVSSVADDNILQIWQMADHIYNGKGQETGQKEIADDELDAVPLKPKVYGAIFDMDGTLLDTEELSRIVIDGIMRKFGKEFTMAMHKTTLGRPPADWTRMAITAAGLSEEIGITPEELFKKWEKSMRDMSDRVKELPGGIEVLSALHAGGVPLALATSNSRSVVEAKIKHHPKLFSFFSTIVCGDDPAVKRGKPAPDIFRTAGQRLFGLREGEDGDKPPHCIVFEDSVNGYTAANAAGMHSIAIPDVRIHSDEVQRAELFGEADEVITSLTQFQIGNYLWQL
;
A
#
# COMPACT_ATOMS: atom_id res chain seq x y z
N MET A 1 75.57 -9.10 -25.68
CA MET A 1 75.56 -9.79 -26.99
C MET A 1 74.46 -10.84 -26.93
N GLN A 2 73.56 -10.81 -27.92
CA GLN A 2 72.61 -11.86 -28.32
C GLN A 2 71.35 -12.10 -27.46
N GLU A 3 70.22 -11.47 -27.85
CA GLU A 3 69.14 -12.04 -28.71
C GLU A 3 69.30 -13.55 -29.06
N VAL A 4 68.33 -14.48 -29.04
CA VAL A 4 66.87 -14.54 -29.25
C VAL A 4 66.39 -15.92 -28.70
N GLN A 5 65.14 -16.09 -28.22
CA GLN A 5 64.21 -17.14 -28.72
C GLN A 5 62.85 -17.16 -28.01
N ASP A 6 61.82 -17.14 -28.87
CA ASP A 6 60.40 -17.40 -28.64
C ASP A 6 60.13 -18.67 -27.84
N LEU A 7 59.13 -18.59 -26.95
CA LEU A 7 58.28 -19.71 -26.60
C LEU A 7 56.84 -19.19 -26.46
N THR A 8 56.08 -19.37 -27.53
CA THR A 8 54.62 -19.39 -27.55
C THR A 8 54.13 -20.56 -26.70
N GLY A 9 53.24 -20.30 -25.74
CA GLY A 9 52.54 -21.31 -24.96
C GLY A 9 51.15 -20.77 -24.62
N ASP A 10 50.14 -21.50 -25.10
CA ASP A 10 48.71 -21.22 -24.99
C ASP A 10 48.28 -20.85 -23.56
N ALA A 11 47.57 -19.73 -23.44
CA ALA A 11 46.74 -19.43 -22.29
C ALA A 11 45.30 -19.41 -22.80
N ASP A 12 44.56 -20.44 -22.42
CA ASP A 12 43.14 -20.60 -22.68
C ASP A 12 42.35 -19.34 -22.30
N ASP A 13 41.52 -18.87 -23.24
CA ASP A 13 40.45 -17.90 -23.01
C ASP A 13 39.43 -18.49 -22.04
N ALA A 14 39.66 -18.29 -20.75
CA ALA A 14 38.60 -18.33 -19.76
C ALA A 14 37.90 -16.97 -19.80
N VAL A 15 36.78 -16.91 -20.52
CA VAL A 15 35.77 -15.86 -20.36
C VAL A 15 35.26 -15.97 -18.92
N GLU A 16 35.86 -15.19 -18.02
CA GLU A 16 35.23 -14.87 -16.74
C GLU A 16 33.94 -14.13 -17.07
N GLY A 17 32.81 -14.84 -16.98
CA GLY A 17 31.51 -14.19 -16.98
C GLY A 17 31.49 -13.19 -15.83
N GLU A 18 31.20 -11.93 -16.13
CA GLU A 18 30.84 -10.94 -15.13
C GLU A 18 29.66 -11.51 -14.33
N GLU A 19 29.94 -12.03 -13.14
CA GLU A 19 28.90 -12.32 -12.16
C GLU A 19 28.26 -10.97 -11.82
N ALA A 20 27.04 -10.75 -12.32
CA ALA A 20 26.23 -9.59 -12.00
C ALA A 20 26.18 -9.44 -10.47
N GLU A 21 26.57 -8.27 -9.96
CA GLU A 21 26.46 -8.00 -8.53
C GLU A 21 25.02 -8.26 -8.06
N PRO A 22 24.83 -8.93 -6.90
CA PRO A 22 23.49 -9.20 -6.40
C PRO A 22 22.75 -7.88 -6.16
N ASP A 23 21.57 -7.73 -6.77
CA ASP A 23 20.71 -6.56 -6.57
C ASP A 23 20.27 -6.48 -5.10
N MET A 24 20.96 -5.65 -4.31
CA MET A 24 20.72 -5.46 -2.87
C MET A 24 19.27 -5.02 -2.57
N ARG A 25 18.51 -4.55 -3.57
CA ARG A 25 17.07 -4.23 -3.42
C ARG A 25 16.22 -5.46 -3.12
N LEU A 26 16.64 -6.64 -3.60
CA LEU A 26 15.98 -7.91 -3.32
C LEU A 26 16.18 -8.38 -1.87
N GLU A 27 17.00 -7.69 -1.08
CA GLU A 27 17.15 -7.96 0.36
C GLU A 27 16.02 -7.35 1.19
N SER A 28 15.32 -6.32 0.67
CA SER A 28 14.16 -5.72 1.34
C SER A 28 12.91 -6.59 1.19
N GLU A 29 12.33 -7.04 2.32
CA GLU A 29 11.08 -7.80 2.33
C GLU A 29 9.90 -7.01 1.74
N GLU A 30 9.91 -5.69 1.92
CA GLU A 30 8.87 -4.80 1.39
C GLU A 30 8.93 -4.70 -0.14
N TYR A 31 10.13 -4.49 -0.70
CA TYR A 31 10.30 -4.43 -2.16
C TYR A 31 9.94 -5.77 -2.83
N ARG A 32 10.28 -6.89 -2.19
CA ARG A 32 9.86 -8.23 -2.66
C ARG A 32 8.36 -8.41 -2.63
N THR A 33 7.69 -7.86 -1.64
CA THR A 33 6.22 -7.92 -1.52
C THR A 33 5.58 -7.04 -2.57
N TRP A 34 6.07 -5.82 -2.77
CA TRP A 34 5.65 -4.94 -3.86
C TRP A 34 5.81 -5.63 -5.22
N LYS A 35 6.99 -6.20 -5.50
CA LYS A 35 7.28 -6.88 -6.78
C LYS A 35 6.33 -8.04 -7.08
N LYS A 36 5.91 -8.80 -6.05
CA LYS A 36 4.90 -9.87 -6.20
C LYS A 36 3.51 -9.33 -6.52
N ASN A 37 3.19 -8.14 -6.02
CA ASN A 37 1.88 -7.52 -6.21
C ASN A 37 1.82 -6.64 -7.46
N THR A 38 2.95 -6.34 -8.10
CA THR A 38 3.04 -5.52 -9.32
C THR A 38 2.03 -5.91 -10.41
N PRO A 39 1.82 -7.21 -10.74
CA PRO A 39 0.83 -7.62 -11.74
C PRO A 39 -0.62 -7.18 -11.47
N PHE A 40 -0.99 -6.95 -10.22
CA PHE A 40 -2.34 -6.55 -9.84
C PHE A 40 -2.49 -5.04 -9.68
N LEU A 41 -1.38 -4.33 -9.51
CA LEU A 41 -1.37 -2.92 -9.14
C LEU A 41 -1.04 -1.99 -10.32
N TYR A 42 -0.42 -2.51 -11.38
CA TYR A 42 0.09 -1.72 -12.50
C TYR A 42 -0.23 -2.34 -13.85
N ASP A 43 -0.58 -1.49 -14.81
CA ASP A 43 -0.64 -1.87 -16.23
C ASP A 43 0.74 -1.77 -16.89
N LEU A 44 1.60 -0.88 -16.37
CA LEU A 44 2.95 -0.66 -16.86
C LEU A 44 3.89 -0.41 -15.68
N VAL A 45 5.04 -1.10 -15.68
CA VAL A 45 6.21 -0.73 -14.87
C VAL A 45 7.48 -0.94 -15.70
N ILE A 46 8.28 0.11 -15.80
CA ILE A 46 9.62 0.11 -16.39
C ILE A 46 10.57 0.64 -15.33
N THR A 47 11.51 -0.19 -14.90
CA THR A 47 12.60 0.20 -14.00
C THR A 47 13.89 0.34 -14.81
N HIS A 48 14.56 1.47 -14.68
CA HIS A 48 15.81 1.75 -15.35
C HIS A 48 16.84 2.32 -14.37
N SER A 49 17.99 1.67 -14.28
CA SER A 49 19.13 2.14 -13.50
C SER A 49 19.91 3.20 -14.29
N LEU A 50 20.02 4.40 -13.75
CA LEU A 50 20.82 5.49 -14.30
C LEU A 50 22.29 5.35 -13.85
N ASP A 51 23.22 5.86 -14.66
CA ASP A 51 24.64 5.89 -14.28
C ASP A 51 24.89 6.76 -13.04
N TRP A 52 24.14 7.87 -12.95
CA TRP A 52 24.15 8.82 -11.83
C TRP A 52 22.72 9.19 -11.44
N PRO A 53 22.45 9.50 -10.16
CA PRO A 53 21.13 9.89 -9.72
C PRO A 53 20.68 11.18 -10.38
N SER A 54 19.37 11.31 -10.57
CA SER A 54 18.75 12.48 -11.18
C SER A 54 17.91 13.20 -10.15
N LEU A 55 18.17 14.50 -9.94
CA LEU A 55 17.37 15.35 -9.05
C LEU A 55 16.13 15.94 -9.76
N THR A 56 15.94 15.63 -11.03
CA THR A 56 14.91 16.24 -11.87
C THR A 56 14.43 15.26 -12.92
N VAL A 57 13.11 15.20 -13.12
CA VAL A 57 12.50 14.46 -14.22
C VAL A 57 11.34 15.25 -14.79
N GLN A 58 11.26 15.34 -16.12
CA GLN A 58 10.13 15.96 -16.78
C GLN A 58 9.86 15.30 -18.13
N TRP A 59 8.61 14.92 -18.38
CA TRP A 59 8.16 14.52 -19.71
C TRP A 59 8.16 15.71 -20.68
N LEU A 60 8.65 15.47 -21.90
CA LEU A 60 8.57 16.43 -22.98
C LEU A 60 7.28 16.24 -23.78
N SER A 61 6.65 17.34 -24.19
CA SER A 61 5.40 17.32 -24.95
C SER A 61 5.61 16.84 -26.39
N GLY A 62 5.11 15.65 -26.71
CA GLY A 62 4.98 15.15 -28.09
C GLY A 62 5.70 13.82 -28.34
N SER A 63 5.03 12.90 -29.03
CA SER A 63 5.63 11.65 -29.49
C SER A 63 6.58 11.92 -30.66
N THR A 64 7.80 11.38 -30.62
CA THR A 64 8.81 11.61 -31.67
C THR A 64 8.67 10.63 -32.82
N ASN A 65 8.40 9.35 -32.53
CA ASN A 65 8.20 8.28 -33.52
C ASN A 65 7.22 7.23 -33.00
N ASN A 66 6.21 6.90 -33.80
CA ASN A 66 5.27 5.83 -33.48
C ASN A 66 5.50 4.66 -34.45
N THR A 67 5.77 3.48 -33.90
CA THR A 67 5.76 2.23 -34.66
C THR A 67 4.39 1.55 -34.51
N SER A 68 4.20 0.36 -35.09
CA SER A 68 2.93 -0.38 -34.90
C SER A 68 2.74 -0.84 -33.44
N ASP A 69 3.84 -1.01 -32.70
CA ASP A 69 3.84 -1.72 -31.41
C ASP A 69 4.22 -0.79 -30.24
N PHE A 70 4.95 0.31 -30.51
CA PHE A 70 5.45 1.24 -29.49
C PHE A 70 5.36 2.71 -29.91
N CYS A 71 5.15 3.58 -28.93
CA CYS A 71 5.28 5.02 -29.01
C CYS A 71 6.58 5.50 -28.34
N GLU A 72 7.40 6.25 -29.08
CA GLU A 72 8.61 6.89 -28.56
C GLU A 72 8.27 8.25 -27.94
N TYR A 73 8.61 8.40 -26.67
CA TYR A 73 8.48 9.62 -25.88
C TYR A 73 9.85 10.06 -25.34
N GLU A 74 9.95 11.30 -24.88
CA GLU A 74 11.20 11.85 -24.38
C GLU A 74 11.05 12.38 -22.94
N LEU A 75 12.07 12.09 -22.12
CA LEU A 75 12.25 12.57 -20.76
C LEU A 75 13.45 13.49 -20.69
N LEU A 76 13.31 14.59 -19.95
CA LEU A 76 14.40 15.44 -19.53
C LEU A 76 14.89 14.98 -18.15
N LEU A 77 16.19 14.73 -18.05
CA LEU A 77 16.88 14.27 -16.84
C LEU A 77 18.14 15.12 -16.59
N GLY A 78 18.58 15.17 -15.34
CA GLY A 78 19.86 15.72 -14.94
C GLY A 78 20.74 14.67 -14.27
N THR A 79 22.01 14.99 -14.02
CA THR A 79 22.87 14.17 -13.17
C THR A 79 23.26 14.92 -11.89
N ASN A 80 23.46 14.16 -10.82
CA ASN A 80 24.18 14.59 -9.63
C ASN A 80 25.36 13.64 -9.38
N THR A 81 26.56 14.06 -9.79
CA THR A 81 27.80 13.27 -9.62
C THR A 81 28.55 13.60 -8.33
N SER A 82 28.08 14.57 -7.54
CA SER A 82 28.81 15.10 -6.37
C SER A 82 30.28 15.47 -6.67
N GLY A 83 30.57 15.89 -7.91
CA GLY A 83 31.91 16.27 -8.37
C GLY A 83 32.83 15.11 -8.78
N ALA A 84 32.35 13.85 -8.75
CA ALA A 84 33.13 12.69 -9.20
C ALA A 84 33.32 12.66 -10.73
N GLU A 85 32.29 13.07 -11.47
CA GLU A 85 32.30 13.14 -12.93
C GLU A 85 31.68 14.45 -13.44
N GLN A 86 31.90 14.76 -14.72
CA GLN A 86 31.27 15.89 -15.38
C GLN A 86 29.75 15.69 -15.41
N ASN A 87 29.01 16.57 -14.72
CA ASN A 87 27.56 16.57 -14.74
C ASN A 87 27.01 16.87 -16.14
N LYS A 88 25.84 16.32 -16.43
CA LYS A 88 25.17 16.39 -17.74
C LYS A 88 23.69 16.68 -17.60
N VAL A 89 23.16 17.43 -18.56
CA VAL A 89 21.73 17.43 -18.87
C VAL A 89 21.48 16.39 -19.95
N MET A 90 20.45 15.58 -19.78
CA MET A 90 20.18 14.43 -20.63
C MET A 90 18.74 14.46 -21.13
N LYS A 91 18.56 14.03 -22.38
CA LYS A 91 17.26 13.74 -22.97
C LYS A 91 17.18 12.25 -23.25
N ALA A 92 16.40 11.53 -22.47
CA ALA A 92 16.20 10.11 -22.62
C ALA A 92 14.98 9.82 -23.50
N LYS A 93 15.09 8.85 -24.41
CA LYS A 93 13.97 8.29 -25.15
C LYS A 93 13.41 7.11 -24.38
N VAL A 94 12.10 7.02 -24.32
CA VAL A 94 11.34 5.96 -23.67
C VAL A 94 10.38 5.37 -24.70
N TRP A 95 10.33 4.05 -24.79
CA TRP A 95 9.36 3.36 -25.63
C TRP A 95 8.23 2.80 -24.77
N LEU A 96 7.02 3.33 -24.96
CA LEU A 96 5.81 2.85 -24.30
C LEU A 96 5.03 1.93 -25.24
N PRO A 97 4.55 0.77 -24.77
CA PRO A 97 3.74 -0.15 -25.59
C PRO A 97 2.36 0.45 -25.89
N LEU A 98 1.78 0.09 -27.04
CA LEU A 98 0.38 0.36 -27.38
C LEU A 98 -0.52 -0.79 -26.88
N ASP A 99 -1.75 -0.48 -26.45
CA ASP A 99 -2.71 -1.34 -25.71
C ASP A 99 -2.78 -2.84 -26.10
N ASP A 100 -2.57 -3.21 -27.36
CA ASP A 100 -2.65 -4.60 -27.84
C ASP A 100 -1.39 -5.47 -27.54
N ALA A 101 -0.31 -4.88 -27.00
CA ALA A 101 0.98 -5.54 -26.79
C ALA A 101 1.28 -5.91 -25.32
N CYS A 102 0.50 -5.44 -24.34
CA CYS A 102 0.68 -5.77 -22.92
C CYS A 102 0.27 -7.21 -22.62
N LYS A 103 1.17 -8.17 -22.86
CA LYS A 103 1.01 -9.57 -22.44
C LYS A 103 1.97 -9.91 -21.30
N LEU A 104 1.48 -10.69 -20.35
CA LEU A 104 2.25 -11.30 -19.26
C LEU A 104 3.34 -12.20 -19.85
N ASN A 105 4.58 -12.06 -19.38
CA ASN A 105 5.64 -13.00 -19.73
C ASN A 105 5.51 -14.26 -18.83
N GLU A 106 5.12 -15.39 -19.42
CA GLU A 106 4.87 -16.65 -18.70
C GLU A 106 6.14 -17.23 -18.04
N GLU A 107 7.35 -16.87 -18.48
CA GLU A 107 8.60 -17.38 -17.92
C GLU A 107 9.07 -16.59 -16.67
N THR A 108 8.85 -15.28 -16.63
CA THR A 108 9.29 -14.43 -15.51
C THR A 108 8.17 -14.09 -14.53
N GLN A 109 6.90 -14.37 -14.88
CA GLN A 109 5.71 -13.93 -14.15
C GLN A 109 5.67 -12.41 -13.90
N GLU A 110 6.40 -11.65 -14.71
CA GLU A 110 6.46 -10.19 -14.63
C GLU A 110 5.51 -9.58 -15.69
N LEU A 111 4.66 -8.64 -15.26
CA LEU A 111 3.84 -7.83 -16.17
C LEU A 111 4.72 -6.76 -16.83
N GLY A 112 4.80 -6.74 -18.16
CA GLY A 112 5.62 -5.78 -18.89
C GLY A 112 7.11 -6.15 -19.04
N ASP A 113 7.49 -7.40 -18.71
CA ASP A 113 8.87 -7.84 -18.83
C ASP A 113 9.25 -8.32 -20.23
N TYR A 114 9.59 -7.35 -21.09
CA TYR A 114 10.33 -7.54 -22.33
C TYR A 114 11.85 -7.78 -22.10
N ASN A 115 12.28 -8.44 -21.02
CA ASN A 115 13.71 -8.72 -20.81
C ASN A 115 14.33 -9.67 -21.86
N ASN A 116 13.53 -10.32 -22.73
CA ASN A 116 14.05 -11.31 -23.67
C ASN A 116 13.96 -10.95 -25.17
N ALA A 117 13.52 -9.74 -25.55
CA ALA A 117 13.63 -9.31 -26.94
C ALA A 117 13.78 -7.80 -27.13
N ILE A 118 15.04 -7.40 -27.33
CA ILE A 118 15.48 -6.25 -28.16
C ILE A 118 15.42 -4.87 -27.48
N GLU A 119 16.63 -4.35 -27.24
CA GLU A 119 16.98 -2.93 -27.04
C GLU A 119 16.52 -2.23 -25.74
N ARG A 120 17.43 -1.40 -25.22
CA ARG A 120 17.30 -0.66 -23.96
C ARG A 120 16.00 0.18 -23.99
N LYS A 121 14.99 -0.16 -23.17
CA LYS A 121 13.69 0.55 -23.06
C LYS A 121 13.81 2.05 -22.76
N VAL A 122 14.94 2.46 -22.19
CA VAL A 122 15.31 3.86 -22.03
C VAL A 122 16.70 4.03 -22.61
N THR A 123 16.87 5.01 -23.49
CA THR A 123 18.20 5.36 -24.02
C THR A 123 18.42 6.86 -24.01
N THR A 124 19.64 7.27 -23.71
CA THR A 124 19.99 8.68 -23.80
C THR A 124 20.17 9.08 -25.25
N SER A 125 19.33 10.00 -25.74
CA SER A 125 19.37 10.51 -27.12
C SER A 125 20.27 11.73 -27.28
N LEU A 126 20.26 12.61 -26.27
CA LEU A 126 21.07 13.80 -26.18
C LEU A 126 21.66 13.84 -24.78
N SER A 127 22.95 14.11 -24.68
CA SER A 127 23.57 14.47 -23.43
C SER A 127 24.62 15.55 -23.69
N PHE A 128 24.69 16.51 -22.78
CA PHE A 128 25.68 17.57 -22.85
C PHE A 128 26.16 17.98 -21.46
N SER A 129 27.39 18.46 -21.39
CA SER A 129 28.03 18.90 -20.15
C SER A 129 27.30 20.09 -19.53
N HIS A 130 27.16 20.05 -18.21
CA HIS A 130 26.53 21.08 -17.39
C HIS A 130 27.45 21.48 -16.24
N GLU A 131 27.47 22.76 -15.89
CA GLU A 131 28.30 23.28 -14.80
C GLU A 131 27.68 22.93 -13.44
N GLY A 132 28.28 21.98 -12.74
CA GLY A 132 27.74 21.46 -11.47
C GLY A 132 26.51 20.56 -11.68
N GLU A 133 25.97 20.03 -10.60
CA GLU A 133 24.78 19.19 -10.61
C GLU A 133 23.53 19.95 -11.08
N VAL A 134 22.59 19.21 -11.66
CA VAL A 134 21.36 19.77 -12.20
C VAL A 134 20.28 19.72 -11.12
N ASN A 135 20.18 20.76 -10.29
CA ASN A 135 19.23 20.82 -9.18
C ASN A 135 17.78 20.72 -9.64
N ARG A 136 17.44 21.41 -10.74
CA ARG A 136 16.14 21.29 -11.41
C ARG A 136 16.28 21.68 -12.88
N ALA A 137 15.65 20.93 -13.77
CA ALA A 137 15.58 21.26 -15.19
C ALA A 137 14.11 21.31 -15.64
N ARG A 138 13.72 22.38 -16.34
CA ARG A 138 12.36 22.55 -16.87
C ARG A 138 12.40 23.06 -18.30
N CYS A 139 11.62 22.44 -19.17
CA CYS A 139 11.40 22.90 -20.53
C CYS A 139 10.33 23.98 -20.60
N MET A 140 10.45 24.89 -21.57
CA MET A 140 9.43 25.90 -21.82
C MET A 140 8.16 25.23 -22.38
N PRO A 141 6.97 25.48 -21.81
CA PRO A 141 5.74 24.77 -22.20
C PRO A 141 5.37 24.89 -23.69
N SER A 142 5.67 26.02 -24.32
CA SER A 142 5.37 26.26 -25.74
C SER A 142 6.37 25.63 -26.71
N ASP A 143 7.59 25.34 -26.24
CA ASP A 143 8.67 24.79 -27.06
C ASP A 143 9.67 24.06 -26.17
N ASN A 144 9.64 22.72 -26.24
CA ASN A 144 10.49 21.85 -25.45
C ASN A 144 12.00 21.99 -25.75
N LEU A 145 12.37 22.75 -26.79
CA LEU A 145 13.76 22.98 -27.16
C LEU A 145 14.49 23.93 -26.21
N PHE A 146 13.76 24.80 -25.49
CA PHE A 146 14.34 25.68 -24.49
C PHE A 146 14.25 25.02 -23.11
N VAL A 147 15.41 24.73 -22.53
CA VAL A 147 15.53 24.12 -21.19
C VAL A 147 16.22 25.09 -20.26
N ALA A 148 15.56 25.45 -19.16
CA ALA A 148 16.19 26.18 -18.06
C ALA A 148 16.65 25.19 -16.99
N THR A 149 17.81 25.44 -16.39
CA THR A 149 18.38 24.64 -15.32
C THR A 149 18.80 25.50 -14.13
N LYS A 150 18.57 24.98 -12.93
CA LYS A 150 19.18 25.45 -11.69
C LYS A 150 20.51 24.73 -11.49
N THR A 151 21.50 25.49 -11.07
CA THR A 151 22.87 25.01 -10.83
C THR A 151 23.21 25.17 -9.35
N PRO A 152 24.35 24.61 -8.87
CA PRO A 152 24.87 24.86 -7.52
C PRO A 152 25.47 26.27 -7.39
N SER A 153 25.53 27.00 -8.51
CA SER A 153 25.91 28.41 -8.54
C SER A 153 24.66 29.29 -8.39
N ALA A 154 24.89 30.59 -8.27
CA ALA A 154 23.81 31.57 -8.21
C ALA A 154 23.10 31.80 -9.56
N GLU A 155 23.63 31.26 -10.65
CA GLU A 155 23.10 31.49 -11.99
C GLU A 155 22.05 30.46 -12.38
N VAL A 156 21.08 30.91 -13.18
CA VAL A 156 20.16 30.02 -13.91
C VAL A 156 20.64 29.96 -15.36
N HIS A 157 20.77 28.76 -15.90
CA HIS A 157 21.23 28.56 -17.27
C HIS A 157 20.05 28.20 -18.16
N VAL A 158 20.00 28.77 -19.37
CA VAL A 158 19.00 28.41 -20.39
C VAL A 158 19.72 27.91 -21.62
N PHE A 159 19.36 26.72 -22.08
CA PHE A 159 19.91 26.04 -23.24
C PHE A 159 18.86 25.93 -24.34
N ASP A 160 19.24 26.30 -25.56
CA ASP A 160 18.53 25.89 -26.78
C ASP A 160 19.12 24.56 -27.26
N ILE A 161 18.46 23.46 -26.90
CA ILE A 161 18.95 22.11 -27.16
C ILE A 161 18.93 21.74 -28.64
N SER A 162 18.21 22.48 -29.50
CA SER A 162 18.19 22.24 -30.94
C SER A 162 19.55 22.48 -31.61
N LYS A 163 20.37 23.34 -30.99
CA LYS A 163 21.70 23.72 -31.48
C LYS A 163 22.79 22.79 -30.95
N ILE A 164 22.47 21.95 -29.97
CA ILE A 164 23.42 21.10 -29.27
C ILE A 164 23.50 19.75 -29.98
N LYS A 165 24.74 19.26 -30.19
CA LYS A 165 25.00 17.91 -30.68
C LYS A 165 25.63 17.07 -29.57
N THR A 166 25.18 15.83 -29.43
CA THR A 166 25.75 14.83 -28.52
C THR A 166 27.25 14.64 -28.83
N ASP A 167 28.08 14.45 -27.79
CA ASP A 167 29.50 14.08 -27.87
C ASP A 167 30.54 15.16 -28.23
N ALA A 168 30.31 16.45 -27.94
CA ALA A 168 31.37 17.44 -28.18
C ALA A 168 32.60 17.29 -27.25
N GLY A 169 32.49 16.65 -26.08
CA GLY A 169 33.59 16.58 -25.08
C GLY A 169 34.06 17.94 -24.55
N GLU A 170 33.51 19.03 -25.08
CA GLU A 170 33.77 20.42 -24.75
C GLU A 170 32.64 20.95 -23.85
N SER A 171 33.01 21.82 -22.91
CA SER A 171 32.05 22.53 -22.05
C SER A 171 31.07 23.33 -22.91
N ILE A 172 29.77 23.04 -22.79
CA ILE A 172 28.74 23.74 -23.55
C ILE A 172 28.33 24.99 -22.77
N GLU A 173 28.57 26.16 -23.37
CA GLU A 173 28.10 27.41 -22.81
C GLU A 173 26.57 27.53 -22.95
N PRO A 174 25.87 27.98 -21.90
CA PRO A 174 24.43 28.22 -21.97
C PRO A 174 24.09 29.32 -22.97
N THR A 175 22.92 29.19 -23.60
CA THR A 175 22.41 30.20 -24.54
C THR A 175 22.12 31.52 -23.82
N HIS A 176 21.59 31.43 -22.60
CA HIS A 176 21.43 32.57 -21.68
C HIS A 176 21.87 32.21 -20.27
N ARG A 177 22.64 33.10 -19.64
CA ARG A 177 23.02 33.10 -18.23
C ARG A 177 22.18 34.14 -17.52
N LEU A 178 21.24 33.69 -16.71
CA LEU A 178 20.35 34.57 -15.96
C LEU A 178 21.00 34.88 -14.62
N LEU A 179 21.33 36.15 -14.44
CA LEU A 179 21.93 36.68 -13.22
C LEU A 179 20.82 37.17 -12.28
N GLY A 180 21.13 37.30 -11.00
CA GLY A 180 20.23 37.95 -10.04
C GLY A 180 20.34 37.40 -8.64
N HIS A 181 20.43 36.07 -8.52
CA HIS A 181 20.62 35.42 -7.23
C HIS A 181 22.07 35.53 -6.74
N THR A 182 22.28 35.12 -5.50
CA THR A 182 23.58 35.09 -4.83
C THR A 182 23.94 33.71 -4.28
N LYS A 183 23.01 32.76 -4.33
CA LYS A 183 23.16 31.36 -3.90
C LYS A 183 22.41 30.43 -4.85
N GLU A 184 22.62 29.12 -4.72
CA GLU A 184 21.88 28.10 -5.44
C GLU A 184 20.38 28.06 -5.06
N GLY A 185 19.63 27.12 -5.66
CA GLY A 185 18.30 26.74 -5.19
C GLY A 185 17.59 25.82 -6.18
N PHE A 186 16.35 25.45 -5.86
CA PHE A 186 15.57 24.48 -6.63
C PHE A 186 14.39 25.10 -7.40
N GLY A 187 13.74 26.12 -6.83
CA GLY A 187 12.56 26.73 -7.44
C GLY A 187 12.81 27.27 -8.86
N LEU A 188 12.05 26.77 -9.83
CA LEU A 188 12.17 27.14 -11.25
C LEU A 188 10.84 26.89 -11.97
N CYS A 189 10.29 27.92 -12.60
CA CYS A 189 9.03 27.80 -13.34
C CYS A 189 8.99 28.72 -14.56
N TRP A 190 8.67 28.15 -15.72
CA TRP A 190 8.36 28.91 -16.93
C TRP A 190 6.94 29.45 -16.87
N ASP A 191 6.73 30.63 -17.44
CA ASP A 191 5.39 31.21 -17.61
C ASP A 191 4.61 30.41 -18.66
N PRO A 192 3.46 29.79 -18.29
CA PRO A 192 2.64 29.06 -19.25
C PRO A 192 1.88 29.97 -20.23
N HIS A 193 1.82 31.29 -19.97
CA HIS A 193 1.09 32.28 -20.78
C HIS A 193 1.98 33.04 -21.74
N GLN A 194 3.26 33.23 -21.40
CA GLN A 194 4.22 34.00 -22.18
C GLN A 194 5.49 33.18 -22.47
N THR A 195 5.79 33.01 -23.76
CA THR A 195 7.04 32.38 -24.20
C THR A 195 8.25 33.18 -23.75
N HIS A 196 9.37 32.52 -23.44
CA HIS A 196 10.63 33.15 -23.04
C HIS A 196 10.54 33.95 -21.73
N HIS A 197 9.59 33.60 -20.86
CA HIS A 197 9.40 34.25 -19.58
C HIS A 197 9.45 33.21 -18.45
N LEU A 198 10.25 33.46 -17.41
CA LEU A 198 10.43 32.50 -16.32
C LEU A 198 10.77 33.17 -15.00
N ILE A 199 10.55 32.43 -13.92
CA ILE A 199 10.90 32.81 -12.55
C ILE A 199 11.75 31.72 -11.90
N SER A 200 12.57 32.11 -10.93
CA SER A 200 13.23 31.15 -10.02
C SER A 200 13.32 31.67 -8.59
N GLY A 201 13.26 30.73 -7.66
CA GLY A 201 13.58 30.91 -6.24
C GLY A 201 14.99 30.44 -5.92
N SER A 202 15.51 30.84 -4.76
CA SER A 202 16.87 30.53 -4.32
C SER A 202 17.00 30.57 -2.79
N ASN A 203 18.08 29.97 -2.30
CA ASN A 203 18.54 29.98 -0.91
C ASN A 203 18.95 31.39 -0.41
N ASP A 204 18.89 32.40 -1.28
CA ASP A 204 19.06 33.81 -0.94
C ASP A 204 17.77 34.55 -0.57
N ALA A 205 16.63 33.82 -0.50
CA ALA A 205 15.31 34.34 -0.15
C ALA A 205 14.73 35.33 -1.18
N ILE A 206 15.24 35.34 -2.41
CA ILE A 206 14.80 36.22 -3.50
C ILE A 206 14.14 35.39 -4.60
N ILE A 207 13.07 35.93 -5.19
CA ILE A 207 12.54 35.44 -6.48
C ILE A 207 13.04 36.39 -7.56
N CYS A 208 13.61 35.84 -8.63
CA CYS A 208 13.97 36.62 -9.79
C CYS A 208 13.04 36.26 -10.98
N GLU A 209 12.69 37.27 -11.77
CA GLU A 209 11.87 37.15 -12.99
C GLU A 209 12.71 37.60 -14.19
N TRP A 210 12.66 36.86 -15.30
CA TRP A 210 13.39 37.20 -16.52
C TRP A 210 12.52 37.04 -17.76
N ASP A 211 12.63 38.01 -18.67
CA ASP A 211 12.18 37.91 -20.06
C ASP A 211 13.41 37.77 -20.97
N ILE A 212 13.53 36.61 -21.62
CA ILE A 212 14.67 36.28 -22.50
C ILE A 212 14.37 36.47 -24.00
N SER A 213 13.19 37.00 -24.37
CA SER A 213 12.74 37.10 -25.77
C SER A 213 13.64 37.92 -26.68
N LYS A 214 14.38 38.89 -26.12
CA LYS A 214 15.34 39.76 -26.83
C LYS A 214 16.68 39.85 -26.10
N ALA A 215 16.96 38.88 -25.25
CA ALA A 215 18.13 38.92 -24.39
C ALA A 215 19.40 38.42 -25.12
N GLY A 216 20.55 38.95 -24.70
CA GLY A 216 21.85 38.42 -25.11
C GLY A 216 22.25 37.20 -24.27
N THR A 217 23.52 36.85 -24.27
CA THR A 217 24.05 35.70 -23.51
C THR A 217 23.94 35.86 -22.00
N THR A 218 23.88 37.09 -21.48
CA THR A 218 23.77 37.38 -20.04
C THR A 218 22.56 38.27 -19.82
N VAL A 219 21.73 37.92 -18.85
CA VAL A 219 20.42 38.53 -18.63
C VAL A 219 20.26 38.92 -17.17
N GLU A 220 20.11 40.21 -16.91
CA GLU A 220 19.74 40.73 -15.60
C GLU A 220 18.24 40.50 -15.36
N PRO A 221 17.81 40.33 -14.10
CA PRO A 221 16.41 40.08 -13.80
C PRO A 221 15.57 41.33 -14.10
N LEU A 222 14.39 41.10 -14.67
CA LEU A 222 13.38 42.13 -14.88
C LEU A 222 12.92 42.70 -13.54
N ASN A 223 12.58 41.81 -12.60
CA ASN A 223 12.16 42.15 -11.25
C ASN A 223 12.78 41.18 -10.24
N LYS A 224 12.96 41.67 -9.01
CA LYS A 224 13.38 40.89 -7.84
C LYS A 224 12.35 41.03 -6.74
N TYR A 225 11.79 39.92 -6.28
CA TYR A 225 10.78 39.91 -5.22
C TYR A 225 11.42 39.48 -3.89
N THR A 226 11.21 40.29 -2.85
CA THR A 226 11.85 40.12 -1.54
C THR A 226 10.79 40.11 -0.45
N GLY A 227 10.36 38.94 0.00
CA GLY A 227 9.32 38.82 1.03
C GLY A 227 9.44 37.59 1.92
N HIS A 228 10.06 36.52 1.41
CA HIS A 228 10.50 35.42 2.26
C HIS A 228 11.63 35.89 3.18
N THR A 229 11.68 35.29 4.37
CA THR A 229 12.75 35.56 5.35
C THR A 229 13.82 34.47 5.39
N ASP A 230 13.63 33.40 4.62
CA ASP A 230 14.54 32.25 4.54
C ASP A 230 14.52 31.66 3.11
N VAL A 231 15.20 30.53 2.89
CA VAL A 231 15.28 29.81 1.60
C VAL A 231 13.93 29.69 0.90
N ILE A 232 13.90 29.94 -0.41
CA ILE A 232 12.74 29.67 -1.26
C ILE A 232 12.94 28.34 -1.96
N GLU A 233 12.14 27.36 -1.57
CA GLU A 233 12.21 25.99 -2.08
C GLU A 233 11.55 25.86 -3.45
N ASP A 234 10.40 26.51 -3.64
CA ASP A 234 9.67 26.41 -4.89
C ASP A 234 8.89 27.67 -5.28
N VAL A 235 8.69 27.82 -6.59
CA VAL A 235 7.97 28.92 -7.22
C VAL A 235 7.09 28.39 -8.34
N ALA A 236 5.88 28.94 -8.48
CA ALA A 236 4.95 28.50 -9.50
C ALA A 236 4.18 29.67 -10.12
N TRP A 237 3.98 29.61 -11.44
CA TRP A 237 3.04 30.48 -12.14
C TRP A 237 1.61 29.98 -11.98
N HIS A 238 0.67 30.91 -11.92
CA HIS A 238 -0.75 30.56 -11.94
C HIS A 238 -1.22 30.15 -13.34
N TRP A 239 -1.92 29.02 -13.46
CA TRP A 239 -2.38 28.49 -14.76
C TRP A 239 -3.41 29.34 -15.49
N HIS A 240 -4.23 30.13 -14.77
CA HIS A 240 -5.29 30.95 -15.36
C HIS A 240 -5.02 32.47 -15.33
N HIS A 241 -4.00 32.92 -14.61
CA HIS A 241 -3.79 34.34 -14.34
C HIS A 241 -2.33 34.73 -14.61
N PRO A 242 -2.03 35.40 -15.74
CA PRO A 242 -0.65 35.62 -16.23
C PRO A 242 0.18 36.62 -15.41
N LYS A 243 -0.36 37.11 -14.29
CA LYS A 243 0.28 38.08 -13.41
C LYS A 243 0.24 37.67 -11.95
N ILE A 244 -0.10 36.42 -11.68
CA ILE A 244 -0.08 35.86 -10.34
C ILE A 244 0.96 34.74 -10.30
N ILE A 245 1.84 34.81 -9.30
CA ILE A 245 2.80 33.74 -8.99
C ILE A 245 2.69 33.41 -7.50
N GLY A 246 3.09 32.19 -7.15
CA GLY A 246 3.21 31.73 -5.78
C GLY A 246 4.64 31.33 -5.46
N SER A 247 5.01 31.41 -4.19
CA SER A 247 6.29 30.92 -3.68
C SER A 247 6.14 30.34 -2.28
N VAL A 248 7.00 29.37 -1.98
CA VAL A 248 7.07 28.69 -0.69
C VAL A 248 8.53 28.49 -0.26
N GLY A 249 8.75 28.25 1.02
CA GLY A 249 10.10 28.04 1.53
C GLY A 249 10.20 27.75 3.03
N ASP A 250 11.43 27.79 3.54
CA ASP A 250 11.80 27.40 4.91
C ASP A 250 11.21 28.30 6.00
N ASP A 251 10.79 29.50 5.63
CA ASP A 251 10.06 30.39 6.54
C ASP A 251 8.61 29.94 6.80
N LYS A 252 8.23 28.76 6.28
CA LYS A 252 6.98 28.02 6.52
C LYS A 252 5.76 28.66 5.88
N LYS A 253 5.97 29.57 4.93
CA LYS A 253 4.92 30.39 4.36
C LYS A 253 4.63 30.07 2.91
N LEU A 254 3.37 30.30 2.54
CA LEU A 254 2.92 30.51 1.18
C LEU A 254 2.75 32.01 0.94
N LEU A 255 3.45 32.52 -0.07
CA LEU A 255 3.33 33.90 -0.53
C LEU A 255 2.70 33.92 -1.93
N ILE A 256 1.72 34.80 -2.12
CA ILE A 256 1.12 35.07 -3.43
C ILE A 256 1.51 36.46 -3.87
N TRP A 257 1.99 36.58 -5.10
CA TRP A 257 2.50 37.81 -5.67
C TRP A 257 1.63 38.24 -6.85
N ASP A 258 1.44 39.55 -6.97
CA ASP A 258 0.80 40.16 -8.13
C ASP A 258 1.83 41.02 -8.85
N LEU A 259 2.20 40.59 -10.06
CA LEU A 259 3.22 41.23 -10.89
C LEU A 259 2.80 42.60 -11.41
N ARG A 260 1.55 43.01 -11.21
CA ARG A 260 1.07 44.36 -11.53
C ARG A 260 1.40 45.36 -10.42
N SER A 261 1.79 44.88 -9.23
CA SER A 261 2.24 45.73 -8.13
C SER A 261 3.58 46.37 -8.45
N GLU A 262 3.72 47.66 -8.18
CA GLU A 262 5.02 48.36 -8.28
C GLU A 262 5.96 48.05 -7.08
N SER A 263 5.43 47.38 -6.04
CA SER A 263 6.17 46.97 -4.85
C SER A 263 6.53 45.49 -4.95
N HIS A 264 7.81 45.17 -5.15
CA HIS A 264 8.30 43.78 -5.19
C HIS A 264 8.72 43.25 -3.81
N ASP A 265 8.64 44.07 -2.76
CA ASP A 265 8.94 43.69 -1.37
C ASP A 265 7.69 43.33 -0.55
N LYS A 266 6.50 43.41 -1.16
CA LYS A 266 5.22 43.14 -0.52
C LYS A 266 4.39 42.17 -1.35
N PRO A 267 4.28 40.91 -0.92
CA PRO A 267 3.36 39.97 -1.55
C PRO A 267 1.90 40.44 -1.37
N ALA A 268 1.03 40.05 -2.31
CA ALA A 268 -0.40 40.32 -2.25
C ALA A 268 -1.08 39.56 -1.10
N ALA A 269 -0.59 38.36 -0.79
CA ALA A 269 -0.99 37.60 0.39
C ALA A 269 0.18 36.82 0.98
N THR A 270 0.13 36.61 2.29
CA THR A 270 1.12 35.82 3.04
C THR A 270 0.41 35.01 4.09
N VAL A 271 0.71 33.71 4.15
CA VAL A 271 0.12 32.78 5.11
C VAL A 271 1.16 31.82 5.62
N PHE A 272 1.15 31.53 6.92
CA PHE A 272 1.87 30.39 7.49
C PHE A 272 1.15 29.12 7.06
N ALA A 273 1.72 28.44 6.07
CA ALA A 273 1.05 27.34 5.40
C ALA A 273 1.22 26.03 6.19
N HIS A 274 2.38 25.83 6.81
CA HIS A 274 2.72 24.57 7.48
C HIS A 274 3.42 24.79 8.83
N SER A 275 3.60 23.71 9.58
CA SER A 275 4.33 23.70 10.85
C SER A 275 5.84 23.52 10.69
N ALA A 276 6.27 23.05 9.51
CA ALA A 276 7.66 22.92 9.06
C ALA A 276 7.87 23.64 7.72
N GLU A 277 9.06 23.48 7.16
CA GLU A 277 9.54 24.00 5.88
C GLU A 277 8.59 23.56 4.75
N VAL A 278 8.30 24.46 3.80
CA VAL A 278 7.36 24.19 2.70
C VAL A 278 8.15 24.03 1.41
N ASN A 279 8.23 22.79 0.92
CA ASN A 279 9.18 22.38 -0.12
C ASN A 279 8.64 22.56 -1.54
N CYS A 280 7.32 22.54 -1.73
CA CYS A 280 6.71 22.61 -3.05
C CYS A 280 5.32 23.25 -3.04
N LEU A 281 4.93 23.84 -4.17
CA LEU A 281 3.58 24.32 -4.40
C LEU A 281 3.10 24.01 -5.81
N ALA A 282 1.78 23.83 -5.97
CA ALA A 282 1.18 23.66 -7.28
C ALA A 282 -0.20 24.33 -7.37
N PHE A 283 -0.37 25.27 -8.30
CA PHE A 283 -1.68 25.76 -8.69
C PHE A 283 -2.42 24.69 -9.48
N SER A 284 -3.71 24.53 -9.21
CA SER A 284 -4.56 23.62 -9.99
C SER A 284 -4.72 24.15 -11.42
N PRO A 285 -4.53 23.30 -12.45
CA PRO A 285 -4.78 23.67 -13.84
C PRO A 285 -6.28 23.68 -14.20
N SER A 286 -7.12 23.05 -13.38
CA SER A 286 -8.58 22.95 -13.58
C SER A 286 -9.36 23.98 -12.77
N ASN A 287 -8.86 24.39 -11.61
CA ASN A 287 -9.53 25.32 -10.69
C ASN A 287 -8.66 26.54 -10.37
N GLU A 288 -9.09 27.71 -10.86
CA GLU A 288 -8.38 28.98 -10.71
C GLU A 288 -8.21 29.49 -9.27
N TYR A 289 -8.86 28.88 -8.28
CA TYR A 289 -8.72 29.29 -6.88
C TYR A 289 -7.97 28.29 -6.03
N LEU A 290 -7.66 27.09 -6.54
CA LEU A 290 -7.09 26.01 -5.75
C LEU A 290 -5.57 25.99 -5.88
N VAL A 291 -4.88 25.99 -4.74
CA VAL A 291 -3.43 25.77 -4.64
C VAL A 291 -3.13 24.74 -3.58
N ALA A 292 -2.18 23.84 -3.87
CA ALA A 292 -1.68 22.85 -2.93
C ALA A 292 -0.25 23.22 -2.51
N THR A 293 0.13 22.87 -1.28
CA THR A 293 1.49 23.04 -0.75
C THR A 293 1.93 21.76 -0.02
N GLY A 294 3.14 21.27 -0.30
CA GLY A 294 3.75 20.10 0.37
C GLY A 294 4.90 20.53 1.27
N SER A 295 5.11 19.81 2.38
CA SER A 295 6.01 20.25 3.45
C SER A 295 6.76 19.10 4.13
N SER A 296 7.86 19.45 4.79
CA SER A 296 8.59 18.59 5.72
C SER A 296 7.76 18.20 6.97
N ASP A 297 6.58 18.80 7.18
CA ASP A 297 5.62 18.30 8.18
C ASP A 297 4.81 17.08 7.73
N LYS A 298 5.18 16.49 6.57
CA LYS A 298 4.65 15.24 6.00
C LYS A 298 3.23 15.38 5.45
N GLN A 299 2.73 16.61 5.38
CA GLN A 299 1.37 16.92 4.97
C GLN A 299 1.37 17.70 3.65
N ILE A 300 0.26 17.58 2.94
CA ILE A 300 -0.08 18.44 1.81
C ILE A 300 -1.32 19.25 2.18
N ASN A 301 -1.19 20.58 2.24
CA ASN A 301 -2.33 21.45 2.55
C ASN A 301 -2.96 22.00 1.28
N LEU A 302 -4.29 22.00 1.23
CA LEU A 302 -5.08 22.60 0.16
C LEU A 302 -5.61 23.97 0.57
N TRP A 303 -5.58 24.93 -0.36
CA TRP A 303 -5.93 26.32 -0.08
C TRP A 303 -6.84 26.91 -1.16
N ASP A 304 -7.71 27.82 -0.73
CA ASP A 304 -8.51 28.66 -1.61
C ASP A 304 -7.91 30.08 -1.66
N LEU A 305 -7.50 30.54 -2.84
CA LEU A 305 -6.93 31.87 -3.05
C LEU A 305 -7.85 33.02 -2.62
N ARG A 306 -9.17 32.78 -2.59
CA ARG A 306 -10.17 33.77 -2.14
C ARG A 306 -10.18 33.91 -0.61
N ASN A 307 -9.73 32.88 0.11
CA ASN A 307 -9.61 32.89 1.56
C ASN A 307 -8.43 32.03 2.04
N LEU A 308 -7.23 32.59 1.97
CA LEU A 308 -6.02 31.91 2.45
C LEU A 308 -5.88 31.88 3.98
N LYS A 309 -6.78 32.52 4.74
CA LYS A 309 -6.66 32.57 6.22
C LYS A 309 -6.82 31.20 6.89
N THR A 310 -7.44 30.26 6.19
CA THR A 310 -7.75 28.92 6.67
C THR A 310 -7.50 27.93 5.54
N LYS A 311 -6.76 26.86 5.81
CA LYS A 311 -6.64 25.76 4.85
C LYS A 311 -8.01 25.10 4.63
N LEU A 312 -8.24 24.60 3.41
CA LEU A 312 -9.42 23.83 3.06
C LEU A 312 -9.37 22.43 3.66
N HIS A 313 -8.23 21.75 3.50
CA HIS A 313 -8.02 20.37 3.91
C HIS A 313 -6.52 20.05 4.04
N SER A 314 -6.21 18.89 4.63
CA SER A 314 -4.86 18.32 4.77
C SER A 314 -4.89 16.91 4.22
N LEU A 315 -4.04 16.58 3.24
CA LEU A 315 -3.86 15.22 2.77
C LEU A 315 -2.78 14.56 3.64
N GLU A 316 -3.19 13.55 4.41
CA GLU A 316 -2.33 12.86 5.37
C GLU A 316 -2.08 11.42 4.89
N GLY A 317 -0.82 11.02 4.75
CA GLY A 317 -0.47 9.66 4.32
C GLY A 317 1.02 9.44 4.13
N HIS A 318 1.76 10.48 3.75
CA HIS A 318 3.22 10.44 3.79
C HIS A 318 3.74 10.27 5.21
N THR A 319 4.81 9.50 5.35
CA THR A 319 5.46 9.20 6.64
C THR A 319 6.76 9.97 6.85
N ASP A 320 7.20 10.71 5.82
CA ASP A 320 8.36 11.59 5.85
C ASP A 320 8.15 12.84 4.97
N GLU A 321 9.17 13.67 4.82
CA GLU A 321 9.12 14.96 4.13
C GLU A 321 8.62 14.88 2.67
N VAL A 322 7.63 15.71 2.33
CA VAL A 322 7.11 15.80 0.95
C VAL A 322 8.02 16.72 0.14
N TYR A 323 8.61 16.21 -0.95
CA TYR A 323 9.53 16.98 -1.79
C TYR A 323 8.85 17.64 -2.98
N GLN A 324 7.92 16.96 -3.65
CA GLN A 324 7.25 17.50 -4.83
C GLN A 324 5.77 17.14 -4.85
N ILE A 325 4.96 18.04 -5.41
CA ILE A 325 3.55 17.80 -5.74
C ILE A 325 3.25 18.27 -7.17
N GLN A 326 2.40 17.53 -7.88
CA GLN A 326 1.96 17.92 -9.23
C GLN A 326 0.53 17.49 -9.48
N TRP A 327 -0.29 18.41 -10.00
CA TRP A 327 -1.63 18.09 -10.47
C TRP A 327 -1.57 17.22 -11.73
N SER A 328 -2.51 16.29 -11.84
CA SER A 328 -2.71 15.56 -13.08
C SER A 328 -3.10 16.55 -14.20
N PRO A 329 -2.49 16.46 -15.39
CA PRO A 329 -2.89 17.28 -16.53
C PRO A 329 -4.18 16.78 -17.19
N HIS A 330 -4.68 15.60 -16.81
CA HIS A 330 -5.81 14.91 -17.46
C HIS A 330 -7.06 14.84 -16.59
N HIS A 331 -6.90 14.76 -15.27
CA HIS A 331 -7.99 14.47 -14.33
C HIS A 331 -8.14 15.60 -13.31
N ASP A 332 -9.31 16.24 -13.30
CA ASP A 332 -9.64 17.27 -12.32
C ASP A 332 -9.64 16.67 -10.91
N GLY A 333 -9.06 17.39 -9.96
CA GLY A 333 -8.96 16.94 -8.57
C GLY A 333 -7.98 15.80 -8.32
N VAL A 334 -7.18 15.36 -9.30
CA VAL A 334 -6.13 14.36 -9.07
C VAL A 334 -4.79 15.03 -8.85
N LEU A 335 -4.13 14.68 -7.74
CA LEU A 335 -2.83 15.21 -7.35
C LEU A 335 -1.85 14.05 -7.13
N GLY A 336 -0.61 14.18 -7.59
CA GLY A 336 0.49 13.30 -7.20
C GLY A 336 1.41 13.98 -6.19
N SER A 337 2.08 13.20 -5.35
CA SER A 337 3.13 13.69 -4.45
C SER A 337 4.24 12.66 -4.26
N CYS A 338 5.48 13.11 -4.11
CA CYS A 338 6.62 12.26 -3.80
C CYS A 338 7.34 12.72 -2.53
N SER A 339 8.01 11.79 -1.84
CA SER A 339 8.51 12.01 -0.49
C SER A 339 9.81 11.26 -0.19
N ALA A 340 10.50 11.70 0.85
CA ALA A 340 11.62 11.02 1.47
C ALA A 340 11.26 9.63 2.02
N ASP A 341 9.98 9.32 2.22
CA ASP A 341 9.50 8.00 2.63
C ASP A 341 9.56 6.92 1.54
N CYS A 342 10.22 7.22 0.42
CA CYS A 342 10.37 6.32 -0.73
C CYS A 342 9.03 5.99 -1.43
N ARG A 343 8.00 6.83 -1.29
CA ARG A 343 6.69 6.65 -1.94
C ARG A 343 6.35 7.78 -2.90
N VAL A 344 5.57 7.43 -3.92
CA VAL A 344 4.75 8.39 -4.67
C VAL A 344 3.28 8.08 -4.38
N LEU A 345 2.54 9.07 -3.87
CA LEU A 345 1.12 8.94 -3.55
C LEU A 345 0.29 9.66 -4.60
N ILE A 346 -0.80 9.03 -5.03
CA ILE A 346 -1.79 9.64 -5.91
C ILE A 346 -3.07 9.85 -5.11
N TRP A 347 -3.60 11.07 -5.18
CA TRP A 347 -4.74 11.54 -4.42
C TRP A 347 -5.89 11.88 -5.36
N ASP A 348 -7.10 11.53 -4.96
CA ASP A 348 -8.34 11.93 -5.61
C ASP A 348 -9.17 12.80 -4.65
N LEU A 349 -9.16 14.11 -4.91
CA LEU A 349 -9.84 15.08 -4.06
C LEU A 349 -11.36 14.94 -4.07
N THR A 350 -11.94 14.24 -5.06
CA THR A 350 -13.40 14.03 -5.12
C THR A 350 -13.89 13.08 -4.03
N LYS A 351 -12.99 12.26 -3.49
CA LYS A 351 -13.29 11.29 -2.42
C LYS A 351 -13.12 11.85 -1.01
N ILE A 352 -12.72 13.11 -0.86
CA ILE A 352 -12.59 13.74 0.46
C ILE A 352 -13.94 13.69 1.19
N GLY A 353 -13.92 13.06 2.37
CA GLY A 353 -15.10 12.94 3.23
C GLY A 353 -16.05 11.81 2.87
N GLU A 354 -15.68 10.92 1.95
CA GLU A 354 -16.41 9.66 1.75
C GLU A 354 -16.34 8.78 3.01
N GLU A 355 -17.44 8.08 3.31
CA GLU A 355 -17.49 7.16 4.46
C GLU A 355 -16.77 5.85 4.11
N GLN A 356 -15.78 5.47 4.93
CA GLN A 356 -15.03 4.23 4.77
C GLN A 356 -15.47 3.17 5.79
N ALA A 357 -15.32 1.89 5.44
CA ALA A 357 -15.36 0.83 6.42
C ALA A 357 -14.18 0.95 7.39
N ALA A 358 -14.32 0.39 8.59
CA ALA A 358 -13.27 0.48 9.61
C ALA A 358 -11.98 -0.26 9.25
N GLU A 359 -12.03 -1.16 8.27
CA GLU A 359 -10.85 -1.82 7.67
C GLU A 359 -10.12 -0.88 6.72
N ASP A 360 -10.82 -0.31 5.72
CA ASP A 360 -10.24 0.63 4.75
C ASP A 360 -9.64 1.88 5.42
N ALA A 361 -10.28 2.36 6.50
CA ALA A 361 -9.79 3.50 7.26
C ALA A 361 -8.43 3.26 7.95
N LYS A 362 -7.98 2.01 8.08
CA LYS A 362 -6.63 1.69 8.59
C LYS A 362 -5.56 1.85 7.51
N ASP A 363 -5.93 1.69 6.24
CA ASP A 363 -5.00 1.72 5.11
C ASP A 363 -4.75 3.16 4.62
N GLY A 364 -5.66 4.07 4.88
CA GLY A 364 -5.49 5.50 4.61
C GLY A 364 -6.81 6.26 4.51
N PRO A 365 -6.76 7.59 4.31
CA PRO A 365 -7.95 8.40 4.09
C PRO A 365 -8.58 8.07 2.72
N PRO A 366 -9.89 8.35 2.51
CA PRO A 366 -10.61 7.95 1.30
C PRO A 366 -10.07 8.62 0.03
N GLU A 367 -9.49 9.82 0.16
CA GLU A 367 -8.83 10.55 -0.92
C GLU A 367 -7.48 9.96 -1.35
N LEU A 368 -6.90 9.01 -0.60
CA LEU A 368 -5.68 8.31 -1.03
C LEU A 368 -6.04 7.25 -2.06
N LEU A 369 -5.79 7.53 -3.34
CA LEU A 369 -6.18 6.67 -4.46
C LEU A 369 -5.18 5.52 -4.68
N PHE A 370 -3.88 5.82 -4.61
CA PHE A 370 -2.83 4.84 -4.93
C PHE A 370 -1.51 5.14 -4.22
N ILE A 371 -0.81 4.08 -3.83
CA ILE A 371 0.53 4.13 -3.24
C ILE A 371 1.52 3.42 -4.17
N HIS A 372 2.41 4.18 -4.79
CA HIS A 372 3.53 3.61 -5.51
C HIS A 372 4.71 3.41 -4.56
N ALA A 373 5.05 2.13 -4.31
CA ALA A 373 6.10 1.67 -3.40
C ALA A 373 7.25 0.94 -4.13
N GLY A 374 7.51 1.31 -5.39
CA GLY A 374 8.56 0.70 -6.20
C GLY A 374 9.97 1.20 -5.91
N HIS A 375 10.11 2.36 -5.27
CA HIS A 375 11.42 2.93 -4.94
C HIS A 375 11.93 2.44 -3.59
N THR A 376 13.24 2.20 -3.52
CA THR A 376 13.97 1.77 -2.31
C THR A 376 14.74 2.90 -1.62
N ALA A 377 14.70 4.10 -2.19
CA ALA A 377 15.28 5.32 -1.65
C ALA A 377 14.32 6.51 -1.85
N SER A 378 14.64 7.65 -1.22
CA SER A 378 13.87 8.89 -1.31
C SER A 378 13.54 9.26 -2.76
N VAL A 379 12.28 9.60 -3.02
CA VAL A 379 11.84 10.00 -4.36
C VAL A 379 11.94 11.53 -4.47
N VAL A 380 12.83 11.99 -5.35
CA VAL A 380 13.28 13.41 -5.39
C VAL A 380 12.40 14.26 -6.31
N ASP A 381 12.00 13.72 -7.45
CA ASP A 381 11.11 14.39 -8.40
C ASP A 381 10.28 13.34 -9.15
N PHE A 382 9.12 13.76 -9.67
CA PHE A 382 8.28 12.93 -10.51
C PHE A 382 7.57 13.79 -11.55
N SER A 383 7.06 13.19 -12.62
CA SER A 383 6.37 13.91 -13.68
C SER A 383 5.22 13.08 -14.26
N TRP A 384 4.04 13.70 -14.30
CA TRP A 384 2.90 13.19 -15.07
C TRP A 384 3.19 13.27 -16.56
N HIS A 385 2.83 12.21 -17.29
CA HIS A 385 2.92 12.23 -18.74
C HIS A 385 1.85 13.17 -19.34
N PRO A 386 2.20 14.09 -20.25
CA PRO A 386 1.28 15.13 -20.72
C PRO A 386 0.22 14.64 -21.71
N ASN A 387 0.43 13.50 -22.38
CA ASN A 387 -0.49 12.99 -23.41
C ASN A 387 -1.18 11.67 -23.00
N GLU A 388 -0.41 10.65 -22.60
CA GLU A 388 -0.92 9.42 -21.98
C GLU A 388 -1.42 9.64 -20.54
N PRO A 389 -2.72 9.40 -20.25
CA PRO A 389 -3.25 9.47 -18.89
C PRO A 389 -2.62 8.43 -17.97
N TRP A 390 -2.52 8.76 -16.67
CA TRP A 390 -2.04 7.88 -15.59
C TRP A 390 -0.60 7.36 -15.69
N VAL A 391 0.14 7.66 -16.77
CA VAL A 391 1.56 7.36 -16.87
C VAL A 391 2.37 8.39 -16.08
N VAL A 392 3.24 7.91 -15.21
CA VAL A 392 4.08 8.71 -14.31
C VAL A 392 5.54 8.28 -14.47
N SER A 393 6.45 9.24 -14.51
CA SER A 393 7.89 8.99 -14.31
C SER A 393 8.31 9.49 -12.94
N SER A 394 9.22 8.80 -12.27
CA SER A 394 9.69 9.14 -10.92
C SER A 394 11.14 8.72 -10.75
N VAL A 395 11.95 9.56 -10.08
CA VAL A 395 13.38 9.35 -9.86
C VAL A 395 13.72 9.35 -8.37
N ALA A 396 14.62 8.47 -7.98
CA ALA A 396 15.07 8.32 -6.59
C ALA A 396 16.59 8.47 -6.43
N ASP A 397 17.03 8.68 -5.19
CA ASP A 397 18.43 8.89 -4.82
C ASP A 397 19.36 7.71 -5.13
N ASP A 398 18.81 6.49 -5.25
CA ASP A 398 19.55 5.24 -5.54
C ASP A 398 19.70 4.96 -7.04
N ASN A 399 19.75 6.03 -7.84
CA ASN A 399 19.91 6.04 -9.30
C ASN A 399 18.75 5.41 -10.07
N ILE A 400 17.59 5.19 -9.45
CA ILE A 400 16.46 4.56 -10.12
C ILE A 400 15.53 5.57 -10.77
N LEU A 401 15.28 5.34 -12.05
CA LEU A 401 14.15 5.89 -12.79
C LEU A 401 13.09 4.81 -12.92
N GLN A 402 11.87 5.10 -12.48
CA GLN A 402 10.69 4.26 -12.74
C GLN A 402 9.67 5.01 -13.57
N ILE A 403 9.15 4.33 -14.59
CA ILE A 403 8.03 4.77 -15.40
C ILE A 403 6.91 3.76 -15.20
N TRP A 404 5.78 4.21 -14.72
CA TRP A 404 4.72 3.33 -14.28
C TRP A 404 3.34 3.91 -14.54
N GLN A 405 2.36 3.01 -14.61
CA GLN A 405 0.94 3.31 -14.76
C GLN A 405 0.19 2.39 -13.82
N MET A 406 -0.63 2.95 -12.93
CA MET A 406 -1.49 2.15 -12.07
C MET A 406 -2.52 1.38 -12.90
N ALA A 407 -3.02 0.28 -12.37
CA ALA A 407 -3.98 -0.56 -13.08
C ALA A 407 -5.33 0.13 -13.32
N ASP A 408 -5.93 -0.11 -14.48
CA ASP A 408 -7.17 0.52 -14.96
C ASP A 408 -8.34 0.48 -13.97
N HIS A 409 -8.54 -0.65 -13.31
CA HIS A 409 -9.63 -0.91 -12.37
C HIS A 409 -9.52 -0.08 -11.08
N ILE A 410 -8.36 0.51 -10.79
CA ILE A 410 -8.14 1.33 -9.59
C ILE A 410 -8.80 2.71 -9.76
N TYR A 411 -8.64 3.33 -10.93
CA TYR A 411 -9.16 4.69 -11.19
C TYR A 411 -10.46 4.70 -12.00
N ASN A 412 -10.73 3.67 -12.80
CA ASN A 412 -12.01 3.51 -13.48
C ASN A 412 -13.00 2.83 -12.53
N GLY A 413 -13.59 3.60 -11.61
CA GLY A 413 -14.62 3.16 -10.64
C GLY A 413 -15.96 2.67 -11.25
N LYS A 414 -15.96 2.21 -12.51
CA LYS A 414 -17.03 1.48 -13.17
C LYS A 414 -16.39 0.34 -13.96
N GLY A 415 -16.66 -0.90 -13.56
CA GLY A 415 -16.56 -2.03 -14.48
C GLY A 415 -17.48 -1.75 -15.67
N GLN A 416 -16.95 -1.15 -16.73
CA GLN A 416 -17.61 -1.13 -18.02
C GLN A 416 -17.44 -2.52 -18.60
N GLU A 417 -18.57 -3.22 -18.71
CA GLU A 417 -18.76 -4.31 -19.64
C GLU A 417 -18.40 -3.83 -21.05
N THR A 418 -17.14 -3.92 -21.45
CA THR A 418 -16.72 -3.69 -22.84
C THR A 418 -16.16 -4.96 -23.43
N GLY A 419 -17.03 -5.63 -24.20
CA GLY A 419 -16.64 -6.35 -25.42
C GLY A 419 -16.01 -7.74 -25.22
N GLN A 420 -16.87 -8.73 -25.00
CA GLN A 420 -16.57 -10.13 -25.34
C GLN A 420 -16.09 -10.21 -26.81
N LYS A 421 -14.79 -10.43 -27.01
CA LYS A 421 -14.29 -11.15 -28.19
C LYS A 421 -13.99 -12.56 -27.73
N GLU A 422 -14.80 -13.48 -28.24
CA GLU A 422 -14.65 -14.93 -28.11
C GLU A 422 -13.20 -15.36 -28.42
N ILE A 423 -12.49 -15.81 -27.40
CA ILE A 423 -11.37 -16.74 -27.53
C ILE A 423 -11.68 -17.91 -26.58
N ALA A 424 -11.48 -19.10 -27.12
CA ALA A 424 -12.03 -20.36 -26.67
C ALA A 424 -11.67 -20.75 -25.23
N ASP A 425 -12.62 -21.44 -24.61
CA ASP A 425 -12.51 -22.22 -23.37
C ASP A 425 -11.12 -22.83 -23.17
N ASP A 426 -10.29 -22.15 -22.40
CA ASP A 426 -9.36 -22.71 -21.42
C ASP A 426 -8.83 -21.53 -20.56
N GLU A 427 -8.99 -21.68 -19.24
CA GLU A 427 -8.61 -20.74 -18.16
C GLU A 427 -9.59 -19.58 -17.86
N LEU A 428 -10.39 -19.77 -16.79
CA LEU A 428 -11.41 -18.84 -16.30
C LEU A 428 -11.09 -18.32 -14.87
N ASP A 429 -10.95 -17.00 -14.82
CA ASP A 429 -11.31 -15.99 -13.79
C ASP A 429 -10.69 -15.98 -12.39
N ALA A 430 -10.04 -14.85 -12.05
CA ALA A 430 -9.79 -14.41 -10.68
C ALA A 430 -10.30 -12.98 -10.43
N VAL A 431 -11.63 -12.83 -10.37
CA VAL A 431 -12.29 -11.96 -9.37
C VAL A 431 -11.81 -12.44 -7.99
N PRO A 432 -11.68 -11.63 -6.91
CA PRO A 432 -11.49 -12.19 -5.58
C PRO A 432 -12.68 -13.11 -5.30
N LEU A 433 -12.45 -14.40 -5.51
CA LEU A 433 -13.48 -15.42 -5.43
C LEU A 433 -13.85 -15.50 -3.97
N LYS A 434 -15.03 -14.98 -3.62
CA LYS A 434 -15.68 -15.27 -2.34
C LYS A 434 -15.45 -16.75 -2.03
N PRO A 435 -14.97 -17.12 -0.83
CA PRO A 435 -14.57 -18.49 -0.54
C PRO A 435 -15.71 -19.45 -0.91
N LYS A 436 -15.41 -20.46 -1.74
CA LYS A 436 -16.39 -21.49 -2.11
C LYS A 436 -16.61 -22.39 -0.91
N VAL A 437 -17.79 -22.28 -0.30
CA VAL A 437 -18.15 -23.02 0.91
C VAL A 437 -19.41 -23.83 0.69
N TYR A 438 -19.45 -25.04 1.24
CA TYR A 438 -20.51 -26.01 0.99
C TYR A 438 -21.44 -26.22 2.19
N GLY A 439 -21.06 -25.72 3.37
CA GLY A 439 -21.78 -25.90 4.62
C GLY A 439 -21.12 -25.15 5.76
N ALA A 440 -21.77 -25.15 6.92
CA ALA A 440 -21.24 -24.54 8.13
C ALA A 440 -21.28 -25.50 9.33
N ILE A 441 -20.22 -25.46 10.13
CA ILE A 441 -20.05 -26.25 11.34
C ILE A 441 -19.86 -25.29 12.51
N PHE A 442 -20.62 -25.48 13.57
CA PHE A 442 -20.54 -24.64 14.76
C PHE A 442 -20.00 -25.43 15.94
N ASP A 443 -19.11 -24.83 16.72
CA ASP A 443 -18.99 -25.21 18.13
C ASP A 443 -20.25 -24.76 18.91
N MET A 444 -20.49 -25.42 20.03
CA MET A 444 -21.66 -25.18 20.86
C MET A 444 -21.37 -24.18 21.99
N ASP A 445 -20.28 -24.39 22.73
CA ASP A 445 -20.00 -23.72 23.99
C ASP A 445 -19.09 -22.53 23.72
N GLY A 446 -19.44 -21.33 24.19
CA GLY A 446 -18.70 -20.10 23.89
C GLY A 446 -18.96 -19.53 22.48
N THR A 447 -19.48 -20.34 21.56
CA THR A 447 -19.91 -19.92 20.21
C THR A 447 -21.43 -19.66 20.12
N LEU A 448 -22.26 -20.63 20.51
CA LEU A 448 -23.74 -20.54 20.43
C LEU A 448 -24.42 -20.41 21.79
N LEU A 449 -23.82 -21.00 22.83
CA LEU A 449 -24.33 -21.01 24.19
C LEU A 449 -23.30 -20.42 25.16
N ASP A 450 -23.74 -19.52 26.03
CA ASP A 450 -22.89 -18.93 27.06
C ASP A 450 -22.71 -19.90 28.23
N THR A 451 -21.68 -20.74 28.12
CA THR A 451 -21.32 -21.74 29.13
C THR A 451 -20.11 -21.35 29.97
N GLU A 452 -19.40 -20.29 29.59
CA GLU A 452 -18.13 -19.92 30.19
C GLU A 452 -18.28 -19.44 31.64
N GLU A 453 -19.25 -18.56 31.89
CA GLU A 453 -19.53 -18.09 33.24
C GLU A 453 -20.02 -19.22 34.15
N LEU A 454 -20.83 -20.12 33.60
CA LEU A 454 -21.41 -21.26 34.32
C LEU A 454 -20.33 -22.30 34.67
N SER A 455 -19.45 -22.62 33.72
CA SER A 455 -18.32 -23.53 33.92
C SER A 455 -17.40 -23.04 35.03
N ARG A 456 -17.07 -21.74 35.04
CA ARG A 456 -16.28 -21.12 36.12
C ARG A 456 -16.96 -21.27 37.48
N ILE A 457 -18.27 -20.99 37.58
CA ILE A 457 -19.03 -21.12 38.83
C ILE A 457 -19.05 -22.58 39.30
N VAL A 458 -19.18 -23.54 38.40
CA VAL A 458 -19.16 -24.98 38.71
C VAL A 458 -17.80 -25.37 39.29
N ILE A 459 -16.72 -25.01 38.61
CA ILE A 459 -15.35 -25.36 39.03
C ILE A 459 -15.06 -24.72 40.39
N ASP A 460 -15.36 -23.42 40.57
CA ASP A 460 -15.20 -22.74 41.85
C ASP A 460 -16.03 -23.38 42.96
N GLY A 461 -17.28 -23.75 42.69
CA GLY A 461 -18.15 -24.45 43.64
C GLY A 461 -17.63 -25.84 44.05
N ILE A 462 -16.93 -26.54 43.17
CA ILE A 462 -16.25 -27.80 43.49
C ILE A 462 -14.99 -27.52 44.32
N MET A 463 -14.17 -26.53 43.93
CA MET A 463 -12.92 -26.19 44.61
C MET A 463 -13.14 -25.65 46.03
N ARG A 464 -14.21 -24.88 46.27
CA ARG A 464 -14.58 -24.39 47.60
C ARG A 464 -14.83 -25.49 48.62
N LYS A 465 -15.28 -26.68 48.18
CA LYS A 465 -15.46 -27.85 49.06
C LYS A 465 -14.13 -28.37 49.62
N PHE A 466 -13.02 -27.99 48.98
CA PHE A 466 -11.64 -28.28 49.41
C PHE A 466 -10.95 -27.04 50.01
N GLY A 467 -11.69 -25.96 50.27
CA GLY A 467 -11.16 -24.72 50.86
C GLY A 467 -10.32 -23.87 49.91
N LYS A 468 -10.51 -24.04 48.59
CA LYS A 468 -9.78 -23.31 47.54
C LYS A 468 -10.74 -22.49 46.68
N GLU A 469 -10.24 -21.38 46.14
CA GLU A 469 -10.99 -20.51 45.21
C GLU A 469 -10.44 -20.68 43.78
N PHE A 470 -11.33 -20.68 42.79
CA PHE A 470 -10.97 -20.75 41.38
C PHE A 470 -11.21 -19.38 40.71
N THR A 471 -10.13 -18.65 40.47
CA THR A 471 -10.19 -17.28 39.95
C THR A 471 -10.38 -17.22 38.44
N MET A 472 -10.80 -16.07 37.91
CA MET A 472 -10.91 -15.86 36.46
C MET A 472 -9.56 -16.03 35.73
N ALA A 473 -8.44 -15.64 36.36
CA ALA A 473 -7.12 -15.83 35.79
C ALA A 473 -6.75 -17.32 35.65
N MET A 474 -7.24 -18.18 36.55
CA MET A 474 -7.07 -19.63 36.46
C MET A 474 -8.02 -20.23 35.41
N HIS A 475 -9.24 -19.71 35.31
CA HIS A 475 -10.19 -20.11 34.25
C HIS A 475 -9.61 -19.85 32.86
N LYS A 476 -8.98 -18.68 32.66
CA LYS A 476 -8.28 -18.31 31.41
C LYS A 476 -7.25 -19.33 30.95
N THR A 477 -6.48 -19.91 31.88
CA THR A 477 -5.41 -20.86 31.50
C THR A 477 -5.92 -22.27 31.21
N THR A 478 -7.12 -22.60 31.69
CA THR A 478 -7.79 -23.90 31.49
C THR A 478 -8.68 -23.98 30.26
N LEU A 479 -9.01 -22.84 29.65
CA LEU A 479 -9.94 -22.74 28.52
C LEU A 479 -9.49 -23.48 27.26
N GLY A 480 -10.44 -24.12 26.58
CA GLY A 480 -10.23 -24.84 25.31
C GLY A 480 -9.34 -26.08 25.41
N ARG A 481 -8.83 -26.45 26.60
CA ARG A 481 -7.90 -27.58 26.78
C ARG A 481 -8.65 -28.90 26.94
N PRO A 482 -8.02 -30.04 26.57
CA PRO A 482 -8.59 -31.36 26.79
C PRO A 482 -8.93 -31.62 28.27
N PRO A 483 -9.96 -32.45 28.55
CA PRO A 483 -10.38 -32.80 29.91
C PRO A 483 -9.26 -33.17 30.87
N ALA A 484 -8.30 -33.98 30.42
CA ALA A 484 -7.18 -34.44 31.24
C ALA A 484 -6.19 -33.32 31.61
N ASP A 485 -6.05 -32.32 30.74
CA ASP A 485 -5.09 -31.24 30.91
C ASP A 485 -5.67 -30.13 31.78
N TRP A 486 -6.90 -29.69 31.50
CA TRP A 486 -7.50 -28.60 32.27
C TRP A 486 -7.80 -29.02 33.71
N THR A 487 -8.23 -30.26 33.94
CA THR A 487 -8.49 -30.75 35.31
C THR A 487 -7.21 -30.85 36.12
N ARG A 488 -6.11 -31.34 35.52
CA ARG A 488 -4.79 -31.36 36.14
C ARG A 488 -4.32 -29.95 36.46
N MET A 489 -4.40 -29.02 35.51
CA MET A 489 -4.04 -27.63 35.69
C MET A 489 -4.89 -26.94 36.77
N ALA A 490 -6.20 -27.20 36.81
CA ALA A 490 -7.09 -26.66 37.83
C ALA A 490 -6.73 -27.16 39.24
N ILE A 491 -6.40 -28.45 39.39
CA ILE A 491 -5.94 -29.06 40.65
C ILE A 491 -4.59 -28.46 41.07
N THR A 492 -3.64 -28.37 40.15
CA THR A 492 -2.31 -27.78 40.41
C THR A 492 -2.42 -26.30 40.78
N ALA A 493 -3.19 -25.52 40.03
CA ALA A 493 -3.37 -24.09 40.27
C ALA A 493 -4.11 -23.83 41.59
N ALA A 494 -5.03 -24.72 42.00
CA ALA A 494 -5.67 -24.68 43.31
C ALA A 494 -4.75 -25.13 44.46
N GLY A 495 -3.55 -25.64 44.16
CA GLY A 495 -2.58 -26.12 45.15
C GLY A 495 -3.05 -27.36 45.90
N LEU A 496 -3.76 -28.26 45.22
CA LEU A 496 -4.20 -29.56 45.74
C LEU A 496 -3.20 -30.64 45.30
N SER A 497 -2.81 -31.55 46.21
CA SER A 497 -1.97 -32.72 45.88
C SER A 497 -2.82 -33.99 45.73
N GLU A 498 -2.36 -34.96 44.94
CA GLU A 498 -3.06 -36.24 44.72
C GLU A 498 -3.30 -37.06 46.00
N GLU A 499 -2.53 -36.81 47.08
CA GLU A 499 -2.62 -37.56 48.34
C GLU A 499 -3.74 -37.07 49.30
N ILE A 500 -4.28 -35.84 49.12
CA ILE A 500 -5.33 -35.24 49.98
C ILE A 500 -6.52 -34.69 49.14
N GLY A 501 -6.39 -34.68 47.81
CA GLY A 501 -7.30 -34.00 46.88
C GLY A 501 -8.17 -34.93 46.01
N ILE A 502 -8.93 -34.28 45.12
CA ILE A 502 -9.75 -34.91 44.07
C ILE A 502 -8.87 -35.32 42.89
N THR A 503 -9.11 -36.50 42.28
CA THR A 503 -8.38 -36.88 41.06
C THR A 503 -8.89 -36.09 39.84
N PRO A 504 -8.08 -35.91 38.77
CA PRO A 504 -8.53 -35.30 37.52
C PRO A 504 -9.84 -35.92 36.97
N GLU A 505 -9.97 -37.25 37.02
CA GLU A 505 -11.14 -37.97 36.54
C GLU A 505 -12.37 -37.73 37.43
N GLU A 506 -12.19 -37.65 38.74
CA GLU A 506 -13.27 -37.33 39.67
C GLU A 506 -13.74 -35.88 39.54
N LEU A 507 -12.81 -34.95 39.30
CA LEU A 507 -13.12 -33.54 39.06
C LEU A 507 -13.94 -33.40 37.78
N PHE A 508 -13.50 -34.05 36.69
CA PHE A 508 -14.23 -34.08 35.43
C PHE A 508 -15.66 -34.63 35.61
N LYS A 509 -15.83 -35.78 36.28
CA LYS A 509 -17.16 -36.37 36.53
C LYS A 509 -18.08 -35.47 37.34
N LYS A 510 -17.55 -34.78 38.37
CA LYS A 510 -18.34 -33.84 39.18
C LYS A 510 -18.71 -32.59 38.40
N TRP A 511 -17.80 -32.06 37.59
CA TRP A 511 -18.06 -30.96 36.69
C TRP A 511 -19.12 -31.33 35.66
N GLU A 512 -18.97 -32.46 34.97
CA GLU A 512 -19.91 -32.95 33.95
C GLU A 512 -21.32 -33.14 34.52
N LYS A 513 -21.43 -33.75 35.71
CA LYS A 513 -22.71 -33.89 36.39
C LYS A 513 -23.34 -32.53 36.72
N SER A 514 -22.55 -31.59 37.22
CA SER A 514 -23.05 -30.26 37.62
C SER A 514 -23.44 -29.40 36.42
N MET A 515 -22.68 -29.47 35.32
CA MET A 515 -23.01 -28.82 34.06
C MET A 515 -24.30 -29.37 33.45
N ARG A 516 -24.51 -30.68 33.55
CA ARG A 516 -25.78 -31.32 33.14
C ARG A 516 -26.96 -30.84 33.97
N ASP A 517 -26.80 -30.83 35.30
CA ASP A 517 -27.86 -30.46 36.24
C ASP A 517 -28.24 -28.97 36.15
N MET A 518 -27.34 -28.11 35.63
CA MET A 518 -27.56 -26.66 35.46
C MET A 518 -27.72 -26.24 33.99
N SER A 519 -28.03 -27.18 33.10
CA SER A 519 -28.23 -26.91 31.68
C SER A 519 -29.42 -25.96 31.40
N ASP A 520 -30.35 -25.82 32.33
CA ASP A 520 -31.49 -24.89 32.29
C ASP A 520 -31.10 -23.41 32.45
N ARG A 521 -29.88 -23.14 32.96
CA ARG A 521 -29.37 -21.79 33.23
C ARG A 521 -28.50 -21.23 32.11
N VAL A 522 -28.15 -22.07 31.13
CA VAL A 522 -27.34 -21.67 29.97
C VAL A 522 -28.19 -20.75 29.09
N LYS A 523 -27.58 -19.67 28.59
CA LYS A 523 -28.23 -18.71 27.70
C LYS A 523 -27.68 -18.81 26.29
N GLU A 524 -28.49 -18.46 25.31
CA GLU A 524 -28.05 -18.33 23.91
C GLU A 524 -27.21 -17.06 23.76
N LEU A 525 -26.11 -17.16 23.00
CA LEU A 525 -25.26 -16.01 22.68
C LEU A 525 -25.91 -15.14 21.59
N PRO A 526 -25.72 -13.81 21.63
CA PRO A 526 -26.31 -12.90 20.64
C PRO A 526 -25.88 -13.25 19.20
N GLY A 527 -26.83 -13.23 18.26
CA GLY A 527 -26.57 -13.51 16.85
C GLY A 527 -26.66 -15.00 16.47
N GLY A 528 -26.63 -15.93 17.43
CA GLY A 528 -26.62 -17.37 17.14
C GLY A 528 -27.87 -17.85 16.41
N ILE A 529 -29.06 -17.50 16.91
CA ILE A 529 -30.32 -17.91 16.27
C ILE A 529 -30.54 -17.18 14.95
N GLU A 530 -30.14 -15.92 14.85
CA GLU A 530 -30.26 -15.11 13.64
C GLU A 530 -29.42 -15.71 12.51
N VAL A 531 -28.14 -16.02 12.77
CA VAL A 531 -27.24 -16.63 11.79
C VAL A 531 -27.70 -18.02 11.40
N LEU A 532 -28.05 -18.88 12.37
CA LEU A 532 -28.55 -20.24 12.08
C LEU A 532 -29.84 -20.19 11.24
N SER A 533 -30.77 -19.30 11.57
CA SER A 533 -32.02 -19.15 10.83
C SER A 533 -31.77 -18.65 9.40
N ALA A 534 -30.83 -17.73 9.21
CA ALA A 534 -30.53 -17.17 7.90
C ALA A 534 -29.77 -18.16 7.00
N LEU A 535 -28.81 -18.91 7.55
CA LEU A 535 -28.13 -20.01 6.85
C LEU A 535 -29.11 -21.13 6.47
N HIS A 536 -29.99 -21.53 7.40
CA HIS A 536 -31.00 -22.55 7.14
C HIS A 536 -32.01 -22.10 6.08
N ALA A 537 -32.47 -20.83 6.12
CA ALA A 537 -33.33 -20.27 5.08
C ALA A 537 -32.65 -20.21 3.71
N GLY A 538 -31.33 -20.03 3.70
CA GLY A 538 -30.49 -20.10 2.50
C GLY A 538 -30.30 -21.52 1.96
N GLY A 539 -30.67 -22.57 2.68
CA GLY A 539 -30.47 -23.97 2.28
C GLY A 539 -29.09 -24.53 2.64
N VAL A 540 -28.31 -23.83 3.49
CA VAL A 540 -26.97 -24.25 3.90
C VAL A 540 -27.04 -25.48 4.82
N PRO A 541 -26.29 -26.56 4.53
CA PRO A 541 -26.12 -27.69 5.45
C PRO A 541 -25.41 -27.26 6.73
N LEU A 542 -25.99 -27.59 7.89
CA LEU A 542 -25.49 -27.19 9.20
C LEU A 542 -25.14 -28.40 10.07
N ALA A 543 -23.93 -28.41 10.63
CA ALA A 543 -23.49 -29.38 11.64
C ALA A 543 -23.06 -28.71 12.94
N LEU A 544 -23.18 -29.44 14.04
CA LEU A 544 -22.65 -29.07 15.34
C LEU A 544 -21.50 -30.01 15.72
N ALA A 545 -20.37 -29.47 16.15
CA ALA A 545 -19.20 -30.24 16.58
C ALA A 545 -18.72 -29.71 17.95
N THR A 546 -18.83 -30.53 18.99
CA THR A 546 -18.52 -30.09 20.37
C THR A 546 -17.69 -31.13 21.13
N SER A 547 -16.78 -30.68 21.98
CA SER A 547 -15.99 -31.54 22.86
C SER A 547 -16.80 -32.17 24.01
N ASN A 548 -18.07 -31.78 24.19
CA ASN A 548 -18.94 -32.34 25.22
C ASN A 548 -19.39 -33.77 24.92
N SER A 549 -19.70 -34.53 25.97
CA SER A 549 -20.30 -35.86 25.82
C SER A 549 -21.74 -35.77 25.31
N ARG A 550 -22.19 -36.78 24.57
CA ARG A 550 -23.57 -36.89 24.05
C ARG A 550 -24.61 -36.63 25.12
N SER A 551 -24.33 -37.13 26.32
CA SER A 551 -25.23 -37.04 27.45
C SER A 551 -25.42 -35.59 27.98
N VAL A 552 -24.42 -34.72 27.84
CA VAL A 552 -24.50 -33.28 28.16
C VAL A 552 -25.24 -32.53 27.06
N VAL A 553 -24.95 -32.87 25.80
CA VAL A 553 -25.62 -32.29 24.63
C VAL A 553 -27.14 -32.58 24.67
N GLU A 554 -27.54 -33.81 24.98
CA GLU A 554 -28.96 -34.20 25.15
C GLU A 554 -29.68 -33.39 26.24
N ALA A 555 -28.98 -32.98 27.29
CA ALA A 555 -29.55 -32.12 28.32
C ALA A 555 -29.79 -30.69 27.78
N LYS A 556 -28.81 -30.12 27.06
CA LYS A 556 -28.92 -28.80 26.41
C LYS A 556 -29.99 -28.77 25.32
N ILE A 557 -30.16 -29.85 24.55
CA ILE A 557 -31.22 -29.99 23.53
C ILE A 557 -32.62 -29.82 24.16
N LYS A 558 -32.86 -30.36 25.37
CA LYS A 558 -34.15 -30.23 26.04
C LYS A 558 -34.50 -28.78 26.39
N HIS A 559 -33.49 -27.95 26.66
CA HIS A 559 -33.66 -26.56 27.08
C HIS A 559 -33.60 -25.56 25.91
N HIS A 560 -32.92 -25.89 24.81
CA HIS A 560 -32.80 -25.05 23.62
C HIS A 560 -33.30 -25.75 22.34
N PRO A 561 -34.51 -26.34 22.30
CA PRO A 561 -34.95 -27.19 21.19
C PRO A 561 -34.97 -26.46 19.83
N LYS A 562 -35.21 -25.14 19.84
CA LYS A 562 -35.19 -24.31 18.62
C LYS A 562 -33.78 -24.21 18.02
N LEU A 563 -32.77 -23.95 18.85
CA LEU A 563 -31.38 -23.85 18.40
C LEU A 563 -30.90 -25.16 17.75
N PHE A 564 -31.16 -26.29 18.40
CA PHE A 564 -30.70 -27.59 17.90
C PHE A 564 -31.49 -28.08 16.68
N SER A 565 -32.68 -27.55 16.42
CA SER A 565 -33.51 -27.95 15.27
C SER A 565 -32.89 -27.61 13.91
N PHE A 566 -31.90 -26.71 13.86
CA PHE A 566 -31.21 -26.30 12.64
C PHE A 566 -30.12 -27.28 12.18
N PHE A 567 -29.60 -28.14 13.08
CA PHE A 567 -28.49 -29.04 12.76
C PHE A 567 -28.98 -30.41 12.32
N SER A 568 -28.57 -30.85 11.13
CA SER A 568 -28.82 -32.22 10.65
C SER A 568 -27.84 -33.23 11.22
N THR A 569 -26.66 -32.76 11.65
CA THR A 569 -25.55 -33.57 12.14
C THR A 569 -25.02 -33.00 13.44
N ILE A 570 -24.86 -33.84 14.46
CA ILE A 570 -24.24 -33.47 15.74
C ILE A 570 -23.14 -34.47 16.07
N VAL A 571 -21.91 -33.99 16.23
CA VAL A 571 -20.73 -34.77 16.63
C VAL A 571 -20.31 -34.33 18.02
N CYS A 572 -20.25 -35.30 18.93
CA CYS A 572 -19.88 -35.10 20.34
C CYS A 572 -18.44 -35.58 20.58
N GLY A 573 -17.81 -35.12 21.65
CA GLY A 573 -16.41 -35.48 21.96
C GLY A 573 -16.21 -36.95 22.37
N ASP A 574 -17.29 -37.64 22.76
CA ASP A 574 -17.32 -39.08 23.05
C ASP A 574 -17.73 -39.94 21.84
N ASP A 575 -17.78 -39.34 20.65
CA ASP A 575 -18.07 -40.07 19.43
C ASP A 575 -16.93 -41.03 19.06
N PRO A 576 -17.20 -42.31 18.73
CA PRO A 576 -16.15 -43.28 18.40
C PRO A 576 -15.24 -42.88 17.23
N ALA A 577 -15.71 -42.00 16.34
CA ALA A 577 -14.91 -41.48 15.23
C ALA A 577 -13.93 -40.37 15.65
N VAL A 578 -14.13 -39.76 16.82
CA VAL A 578 -13.27 -38.74 17.42
C VAL A 578 -12.28 -39.43 18.36
N LYS A 579 -11.02 -39.53 17.93
CA LYS A 579 -9.96 -40.26 18.66
C LYS A 579 -9.12 -39.34 19.54
N ARG A 580 -8.86 -38.13 19.06
CA ARG A 580 -7.94 -37.15 19.65
C ARG A 580 -8.68 -35.91 20.12
N GLY A 581 -9.69 -35.46 19.37
CA GLY A 581 -10.40 -34.21 19.66
C GLY A 581 -9.50 -32.98 19.47
N LYS A 582 -10.04 -31.78 19.72
CA LYS A 582 -9.32 -30.51 19.51
C LYS A 582 -8.01 -30.47 20.33
N PRO A 583 -6.87 -30.05 19.74
CA PRO A 583 -6.70 -29.37 18.45
C PRO A 583 -6.54 -30.28 17.22
N ALA A 584 -6.76 -31.58 17.34
CA ALA A 584 -6.74 -32.48 16.18
C ALA A 584 -7.97 -32.25 15.28
N PRO A 585 -7.84 -32.48 13.97
CA PRO A 585 -8.88 -32.18 12.99
C PRO A 585 -10.02 -33.20 12.92
N ASP A 586 -9.94 -34.28 13.70
CA ASP A 586 -10.82 -35.44 13.60
C ASP A 586 -12.29 -35.11 13.91
N ILE A 587 -12.56 -34.23 14.88
CA ILE A 587 -13.92 -33.81 15.22
C ILE A 587 -14.61 -33.05 14.08
N PHE A 588 -13.91 -32.09 13.46
CA PHE A 588 -14.46 -31.30 12.35
C PHE A 588 -14.50 -32.11 11.05
N ARG A 589 -13.51 -32.96 10.79
CA ARG A 589 -13.57 -33.91 9.66
C ARG A 589 -14.76 -34.84 9.76
N THR A 590 -14.99 -35.43 10.93
CA THR A 590 -16.14 -36.33 11.16
C THR A 590 -17.45 -35.58 10.95
N ALA A 591 -17.56 -34.36 11.46
CA ALA A 591 -18.76 -33.53 11.28
C ALA A 591 -19.02 -33.21 9.81
N GLY A 592 -18.00 -32.78 9.06
CA GLY A 592 -18.09 -32.56 7.62
C GLY A 592 -18.41 -33.83 6.85
N GLN A 593 -17.74 -34.94 7.13
CA GLN A 593 -17.99 -36.22 6.46
C GLN A 593 -19.44 -36.67 6.62
N ARG A 594 -19.98 -36.61 7.84
CA ARG A 594 -21.38 -36.95 8.13
C ARG A 594 -22.36 -35.98 7.47
N LEU A 595 -22.05 -34.69 7.45
CA LEU A 595 -22.90 -33.67 6.84
C LEU A 595 -23.14 -33.93 5.35
N PHE A 596 -22.14 -34.47 4.64
CA PHE A 596 -22.22 -34.77 3.20
C PHE A 596 -22.28 -36.27 2.85
N GLY A 597 -22.48 -37.15 3.83
CA GLY A 597 -22.64 -38.60 3.61
C GLY A 597 -21.37 -39.33 3.12
N LEU A 598 -20.19 -38.86 3.53
CA LEU A 598 -18.87 -39.40 3.16
C LEU A 598 -18.37 -40.48 4.14
N ARG A 599 -17.30 -41.19 3.78
CA ARG A 599 -16.69 -42.20 4.66
C ARG A 599 -16.07 -41.54 5.89
N GLU A 600 -16.52 -41.96 7.07
CA GLU A 600 -16.10 -41.40 8.36
C GLU A 600 -14.69 -41.83 8.78
N GLY A 601 -14.01 -40.93 9.50
CA GLY A 601 -12.76 -41.19 10.21
C GLY A 601 -11.56 -40.43 9.65
N GLU A 602 -10.45 -40.52 10.38
CA GLU A 602 -9.21 -39.77 10.08
C GLU A 602 -8.60 -40.11 8.71
N ASP A 603 -8.74 -41.37 8.29
CA ASP A 603 -8.33 -41.91 6.99
C ASP A 603 -9.50 -41.94 5.97
N GLY A 604 -10.64 -41.31 6.32
CA GLY A 604 -11.83 -41.22 5.50
C GLY A 604 -11.72 -40.20 4.36
N ASP A 605 -12.81 -39.96 3.65
CA ASP A 605 -12.83 -38.98 2.56
C ASP A 605 -12.69 -37.56 3.11
N LYS A 606 -11.96 -36.68 2.42
CA LYS A 606 -11.86 -35.27 2.83
C LYS A 606 -13.22 -34.59 2.64
N PRO A 607 -13.80 -33.96 3.69
CA PRO A 607 -15.05 -33.24 3.53
C PRO A 607 -14.90 -32.00 2.64
N PRO A 608 -15.98 -31.54 1.98
CA PRO A 608 -16.02 -30.26 1.28
C PRO A 608 -15.62 -29.10 2.20
N HIS A 609 -15.13 -28.01 1.60
CA HIS A 609 -14.71 -26.82 2.33
C HIS A 609 -15.91 -26.19 3.04
N CYS A 610 -15.87 -26.13 4.37
CA CYS A 610 -16.95 -25.61 5.22
C CYS A 610 -16.42 -24.45 6.05
N ILE A 611 -17.33 -23.58 6.48
CA ILE A 611 -17.05 -22.58 7.51
C ILE A 611 -17.13 -23.25 8.89
N VAL A 612 -16.18 -22.99 9.76
CA VAL A 612 -16.17 -23.46 11.15
C VAL A 612 -16.15 -22.28 12.10
N PHE A 613 -17.19 -22.15 12.93
CA PHE A 613 -17.28 -21.13 13.97
C PHE A 613 -16.79 -21.69 15.30
N GLU A 614 -15.80 -21.03 15.92
CA GLU A 614 -15.13 -21.53 17.11
C GLU A 614 -14.58 -20.40 18.00
N ASP A 615 -14.67 -20.50 19.32
CA ASP A 615 -14.32 -19.43 20.29
C ASP A 615 -12.93 -19.59 20.96
N SER A 616 -12.23 -20.67 20.68
CA SER A 616 -11.01 -21.16 21.33
C SER A 616 -9.85 -21.40 20.36
N VAL A 617 -8.62 -21.23 20.86
CA VAL A 617 -7.40 -21.40 20.05
C VAL A 617 -7.28 -22.83 19.50
N ASN A 618 -7.54 -23.83 20.35
CA ASN A 618 -7.45 -25.23 19.94
C ASN A 618 -8.50 -25.58 18.89
N GLY A 619 -9.65 -24.92 18.89
CA GLY A 619 -10.72 -25.24 17.96
C GLY A 619 -10.57 -24.62 16.59
N TYR A 620 -10.20 -23.34 16.46
CA TYR A 620 -9.87 -22.81 15.13
C TYR A 620 -8.63 -23.54 14.55
N THR A 621 -7.64 -23.88 15.39
CA THR A 621 -6.48 -24.70 14.97
C THR A 621 -6.92 -26.05 14.41
N ALA A 622 -7.90 -26.72 15.06
CA ALA A 622 -8.46 -27.97 14.57
C ALA A 622 -9.23 -27.81 13.26
N ALA A 623 -9.92 -26.68 13.07
CA ALA A 623 -10.62 -26.37 11.83
C ALA A 623 -9.65 -26.16 10.66
N ASN A 624 -8.57 -25.39 10.86
CA ASN A 624 -7.51 -25.17 9.88
C ASN A 624 -6.83 -26.50 9.51
N ALA A 625 -6.50 -27.33 10.51
CA ALA A 625 -5.94 -28.66 10.30
C ALA A 625 -6.90 -29.63 9.57
N ALA A 626 -8.20 -29.34 9.57
CA ALA A 626 -9.22 -30.08 8.83
C ALA A 626 -9.36 -29.59 7.37
N GLY A 627 -8.69 -28.51 6.98
CA GLY A 627 -8.80 -27.88 5.66
C GLY A 627 -10.10 -27.09 5.48
N MET A 628 -10.62 -26.55 6.58
CA MET A 628 -11.86 -25.76 6.63
C MET A 628 -11.53 -24.28 6.85
N HIS A 629 -12.48 -23.39 6.55
CA HIS A 629 -12.35 -21.96 6.78
C HIS A 629 -12.76 -21.64 8.23
N SER A 630 -11.82 -21.22 9.06
CA SER A 630 -12.05 -20.96 10.48
C SER A 630 -12.44 -19.51 10.76
N ILE A 631 -13.54 -19.34 11.48
CA ILE A 631 -13.99 -18.06 12.03
C ILE A 631 -13.87 -18.13 13.54
N ALA A 632 -12.86 -17.45 14.08
CA ALA A 632 -12.61 -17.36 15.51
C ALA A 632 -13.54 -16.32 16.17
N ILE A 633 -14.17 -16.69 17.29
CA ILE A 633 -15.11 -15.86 18.04
C ILE A 633 -14.67 -15.72 19.50
N PRO A 634 -13.57 -15.00 19.78
CA PRO A 634 -13.06 -14.86 21.14
C PRO A 634 -14.05 -14.14 22.06
N ASP A 635 -14.29 -14.70 23.25
CA ASP A 635 -15.10 -14.05 24.27
C ASP A 635 -14.38 -12.80 24.81
N VAL A 636 -14.91 -11.62 24.49
CA VAL A 636 -14.38 -10.31 24.89
C VAL A 636 -14.34 -10.09 26.41
N ARG A 637 -15.13 -10.85 27.20
CA ARG A 637 -15.08 -10.82 28.68
C ARG A 637 -13.82 -11.50 29.21
N ILE A 638 -13.28 -12.44 28.44
CA ILE A 638 -12.10 -13.25 28.77
C ILE A 638 -10.87 -12.62 28.13
N HIS A 639 -10.95 -12.21 26.86
CA HIS A 639 -9.88 -11.56 26.12
C HIS A 639 -10.24 -10.09 25.89
N SER A 640 -10.13 -9.25 26.92
CA SER A 640 -10.54 -7.84 26.85
C SER A 640 -9.58 -6.95 26.06
N ASP A 641 -8.30 -7.31 26.02
CA ASP A 641 -7.25 -6.59 25.30
C ASP A 641 -7.23 -7.00 23.82
N GLU A 642 -7.26 -6.01 22.94
CA GLU A 642 -7.28 -6.20 21.49
C GLU A 642 -5.98 -6.76 20.94
N VAL A 643 -4.83 -6.34 21.50
CA VAL A 643 -3.51 -6.84 21.10
C VAL A 643 -3.38 -8.31 21.47
N GLN A 644 -3.84 -8.68 22.68
CA GLN A 644 -3.86 -10.06 23.12
C GLN A 644 -4.80 -10.94 22.29
N ARG A 645 -5.94 -10.41 21.81
CA ARG A 645 -6.82 -11.15 20.90
C ARG A 645 -6.15 -11.41 19.55
N ALA A 646 -5.49 -10.40 18.99
CA ALA A 646 -4.76 -10.54 17.73
C ALA A 646 -3.61 -11.56 17.84
N GLU A 647 -2.87 -11.56 18.95
CA GLU A 647 -1.79 -12.54 19.19
C GLU A 647 -2.31 -13.99 19.32
N LEU A 648 -3.46 -14.19 19.97
CA LEU A 648 -3.98 -15.54 20.26
C LEU A 648 -4.83 -16.13 19.14
N PHE A 649 -5.54 -15.31 18.37
CA PHE A 649 -6.51 -15.76 17.37
C PHE A 649 -6.16 -15.31 15.94
N GLY A 650 -5.07 -14.57 15.74
CA GLY A 650 -4.68 -14.02 14.44
C GLY A 650 -4.28 -15.06 13.38
N GLU A 651 -4.12 -16.33 13.75
CA GLU A 651 -3.90 -17.44 12.80
C GLU A 651 -5.22 -18.08 12.30
N ALA A 652 -6.39 -17.63 12.76
CA ALA A 652 -7.68 -18.00 12.18
C ALA A 652 -7.88 -17.29 10.84
N ASP A 653 -8.69 -17.87 9.94
CA ASP A 653 -8.95 -17.25 8.63
C ASP A 653 -9.76 -15.95 8.75
N GLU A 654 -10.62 -15.87 9.78
CA GLU A 654 -11.36 -14.67 10.15
C GLU A 654 -11.52 -14.59 11.67
N VAL A 655 -11.53 -13.37 12.24
CA VAL A 655 -11.76 -13.14 13.67
C VAL A 655 -12.89 -12.13 13.85
N ILE A 656 -13.99 -12.57 14.47
CA ILE A 656 -15.13 -11.70 14.81
C ILE A 656 -15.40 -11.78 16.31
N THR A 657 -15.95 -10.73 16.94
CA THR A 657 -16.18 -10.73 18.40
C THR A 657 -17.60 -11.12 18.79
N SER A 658 -18.48 -11.33 17.81
CA SER A 658 -19.85 -11.80 17.99
C SER A 658 -20.39 -12.33 16.67
N LEU A 659 -21.26 -13.34 16.73
CA LEU A 659 -21.98 -13.85 15.55
C LEU A 659 -22.84 -12.77 14.86
N THR A 660 -23.16 -11.65 15.52
CA THR A 660 -23.87 -10.54 14.86
C THR A 660 -23.04 -9.82 13.80
N GLN A 661 -21.71 -9.97 13.82
CA GLN A 661 -20.80 -9.38 12.82
C GLN A 661 -20.70 -10.25 11.56
N PHE A 662 -21.14 -11.51 11.63
CA PHE A 662 -21.05 -12.42 10.51
C PHE A 662 -21.99 -12.02 9.36
N GLN A 663 -21.43 -11.85 8.17
CA GLN A 663 -22.18 -11.50 6.95
C GLN A 663 -22.22 -12.67 5.98
N ILE A 664 -23.39 -13.32 5.85
CA ILE A 664 -23.61 -14.48 4.96
C ILE A 664 -23.23 -14.18 3.50
N GLY A 665 -23.38 -12.92 3.06
CA GLY A 665 -23.11 -12.46 1.70
C GLY A 665 -21.63 -12.44 1.30
N ASN A 666 -20.70 -12.61 2.25
CA ASN A 666 -19.26 -12.58 1.98
C ASN A 666 -18.73 -13.90 1.38
N TYR A 667 -19.55 -14.95 1.35
CA TYR A 667 -19.14 -16.28 0.89
C TYR A 667 -19.96 -16.77 -0.32
N LEU A 668 -19.33 -17.61 -1.15
CA LEU A 668 -19.98 -18.26 -2.28
C LEU A 668 -20.50 -19.64 -1.86
N TRP A 669 -21.74 -19.69 -1.38
CA TRP A 669 -22.39 -20.93 -0.94
C TRP A 669 -22.70 -21.85 -2.14
N GLN A 670 -22.06 -23.02 -2.18
CA GLN A 670 -22.25 -24.07 -3.17
C GLN A 670 -23.17 -25.14 -2.55
N LEU A 671 -24.49 -24.97 -2.73
CA LEU A 671 -25.55 -25.73 -2.03
C LEU A 671 -26.10 -26.91 -2.82
#